data_AF-A0A9E2YLZ9-F1
#
_entry.id   AF-A0A9E2YLZ9-F1
#
_cell.length_a   1.000
_cell.length_b   1.000
_cell.length_c   1.000
_cell.angle_alpha   90.00
_cell.angle_beta   90.00
_cell.angle_gamma   90.00
#
_symmetry.space_group_name_H-M   'P 1'
#
loop_
_entity.id
_entity.type
_entity.pdbx_description
1 polymer ?
#
loop_
_entity_poly.entity_id
_entity_poly.type
_entity_poly.pdbx_seq_one_letter_code
_entity_poly.pdbx_strand_id
1 'polypeptide(L)'
;LAHALIGWTRGTGLMGHNDAIVDAVEEAGVTTYSTDEMAGMLLDLCDIESKVAAASTPIKADLTGGLGEADLDMAELAAKAREQATSGEEAAEDTAAEGTIAALPSPPRGFSPAPPPEWADLDVDPADLVVIVGGAELGPYGSSRTRFEMEVDNELSAAGVLELAWTTGMIRWEDDPQPGWYDTQSGDLVDEAELVERYHDAVLERTGIREFVDDGAIDPDHASPLLVSVYLDKDFAFVVSSEADARAFVEFDPEHTVIRPVPDSTDWQVIRKAGTEIRVPRKTKLSRVVGAQIPTGFDPKVWGISPDMANSIDRVALWNLVATVDAFLSAGFSPAEVMRYVHPSLVASTQGTGMGGMTSMQTMYHGNLLGRNKPNDILQEVLPNVVAAHVVQSYVGSYGSMIHPVAACATAAVSVEEGVDKIRLGKAEMVVAGGLDDLTLEAIIGFGDMAATADTSMMRGRGIHDSKFSRPNDRRRLGFVEAQGGGTILLARGDLALKMGLPVLAVVAYAQSFGDGVHTSIPAPGLGALGAGRGGTQSPLARALGKLGVGADDVAVISKHDTSTLANDPNETELHERLADSMGRSEGAPLFVVSQKSLTGHAKGGAAVFQMMGLCQMLRDGVIPPNRSLDCVDDELAGSAHFVWVRETLRLGERFPLKAGLLTSLGFGHVSGLVALVHPQAFIAALDPDQRADYQRRADGRLLAGQRRLASAIAGGEPMYQRPPDRRFDHDSPEKRQEAAMLLNPASRLGDDDAYEVSAG
;
A
#
# COMPACT_ATOMS: atom_id res chain seq x y z
N LEU A 1 -13.53 39.41 36.88
CA LEU A 1 -12.57 39.60 35.76
C LEU A 1 -11.15 39.51 36.31
N ALA A 2 -10.26 38.75 35.69
CA ALA A 2 -8.84 38.71 36.04
C ALA A 2 -8.03 39.33 34.89
N HIS A 3 -7.22 40.34 35.19
CA HIS A 3 -6.30 40.98 34.25
C HIS A 3 -4.89 40.53 34.58
N ALA A 4 -4.32 39.67 33.75
CA ALA A 4 -2.92 39.25 33.84
C ALA A 4 -2.03 40.20 33.03
N LEU A 5 -1.04 40.80 33.68
CA LEU A 5 0.04 41.51 33.03
C LEU A 5 1.13 40.50 32.68
N ILE A 6 1.06 39.95 31.47
CA ILE A 6 1.96 38.88 31.02
C ILE A 6 3.35 39.46 30.74
N GLY A 7 4.35 38.90 31.40
CA GLY A 7 5.76 39.22 31.20
C GLY A 7 6.40 38.48 30.04
N TRP A 8 7.73 38.52 30.00
CA TRP A 8 8.50 37.92 28.94
C TRP A 8 8.34 36.39 28.92
N THR A 9 7.77 35.86 27.83
CA THR A 9 7.53 34.42 27.65
C THR A 9 8.34 33.90 26.46
N ARG A 10 9.38 33.13 26.76
CA ARG A 10 10.35 32.57 25.80
C ARG A 10 9.69 31.57 24.86
N GLY A 11 10.16 31.49 23.62
CA GLY A 11 9.78 30.42 22.69
C GLY A 11 8.35 30.49 22.14
N THR A 12 7.65 31.62 22.31
CA THR A 12 6.28 31.82 21.77
C THR A 12 6.25 32.14 20.28
N GLY A 13 7.40 32.35 19.63
CA GLY A 13 7.52 32.78 18.24
C GLY A 13 7.11 34.24 17.98
N LEU A 14 6.22 34.82 18.80
CA LEU A 14 5.83 36.24 18.76
C LEU A 14 6.98 37.19 19.11
N MET A 15 7.92 36.71 19.93
CA MET A 15 9.14 37.42 20.33
C MET A 15 10.42 36.60 20.01
N GLY A 16 10.40 35.72 19.01
CA GLY A 16 11.53 34.82 18.72
C GLY A 16 12.87 35.52 18.47
N HIS A 17 12.85 36.69 17.80
CA HIS A 17 14.02 37.57 17.63
C HIS A 17 14.61 38.07 18.95
N ASN A 18 13.81 38.06 20.03
CA ASN A 18 14.23 38.50 21.35
C ASN A 18 14.70 37.32 22.22
N ASP A 19 14.53 36.06 21.79
CA ASP A 19 15.05 34.91 22.56
C ASP A 19 16.59 35.01 22.70
N ALA A 20 17.27 35.63 21.74
CA ALA A 20 18.72 35.90 21.79
C ALA A 20 19.15 36.92 22.87
N ILE A 21 18.22 37.71 23.45
CA ILE A 21 18.51 38.67 24.53
C ILE A 21 18.00 38.20 25.90
N VAL A 22 17.47 36.99 26.01
CA VAL A 22 16.93 36.43 27.27
C VAL A 22 17.97 36.45 28.37
N ASP A 23 19.16 35.92 28.13
CA ASP A 23 20.23 35.84 29.14
C ASP A 23 20.61 37.24 29.65
N ALA A 24 20.69 38.22 28.74
CA ALA A 24 21.04 39.59 29.09
C ALA A 24 19.92 40.32 29.87
N VAL A 25 18.66 39.97 29.62
CA VAL A 25 17.49 40.48 30.35
C VAL A 25 17.38 39.85 31.74
N GLU A 26 17.71 38.56 31.87
CA GLU A 26 17.79 37.87 33.16
C GLU A 26 18.95 38.39 34.03
N GLU A 27 20.12 38.65 33.44
CA GLU A 27 21.26 39.28 34.12
C GLU A 27 20.92 40.69 34.65
N ALA A 28 20.04 41.40 33.96
CA ALA A 28 19.56 42.72 34.37
C ALA A 28 18.41 42.67 35.41
N GLY A 29 18.07 41.47 35.92
CA GLY A 29 17.18 41.27 37.07
C GLY A 29 15.72 41.01 36.71
N VAL A 30 15.39 40.80 35.44
CA VAL A 30 14.03 40.43 35.01
C VAL A 30 13.90 38.91 34.96
N THR A 31 12.85 38.36 35.57
CA THR A 31 12.52 36.94 35.43
C THR A 31 11.79 36.70 34.12
N THR A 32 12.35 35.85 33.25
CA THR A 32 11.62 35.36 32.07
C THR A 32 10.98 34.01 32.36
N TYR A 33 9.91 33.70 31.63
CA TYR A 33 9.15 32.46 31.80
C TYR A 33 9.20 31.63 30.52
N SER A 34 9.21 30.32 30.65
CA SER A 34 8.82 29.40 29.57
C SER A 34 7.31 29.50 29.30
N THR A 35 6.87 28.95 28.16
CA THR A 35 5.44 28.84 27.83
C THR A 35 4.66 28.07 28.89
N ASP A 36 5.26 27.03 29.47
CA ASP A 36 4.61 26.16 30.47
C ASP A 36 4.47 26.85 31.82
N GLU A 37 5.49 27.61 32.25
CA GLU A 37 5.45 28.40 33.48
C GLU A 37 4.40 29.51 33.39
N MET A 38 4.38 30.27 32.28
CA MET A 38 3.37 31.31 32.06
C MET A 38 1.96 30.72 31.97
N ALA A 39 1.81 29.57 31.29
CA ALA A 39 0.53 28.87 31.22
C ALA A 39 0.05 28.43 32.63
N GLY A 40 0.94 27.89 33.47
CA GLY A 40 0.64 27.54 34.85
C GLY A 40 0.13 28.74 35.66
N MET A 41 0.85 29.85 35.63
CA MET A 41 0.43 31.08 36.34
C MET A 41 -0.89 31.65 35.84
N LEU A 42 -1.20 31.53 34.54
CA LEU A 42 -2.50 31.92 33.99
C LEU A 42 -3.62 30.97 34.40
N LEU A 43 -3.33 29.67 34.53
CA LEU A 43 -4.28 28.66 35.00
C LEU A 43 -4.61 28.84 36.49
N ASP A 44 -3.69 29.33 37.31
CA ASP A 44 -3.94 29.66 38.72
C ASP A 44 -5.04 30.74 38.85
N LEU A 45 -5.15 31.66 37.88
CA LEU A 45 -6.24 32.65 37.85
C LEU A 45 -7.60 32.05 37.49
N CYS A 46 -7.63 30.78 37.05
CA CYS A 46 -8.83 30.04 36.67
C CYS A 46 -9.34 29.08 37.76
N ASP A 47 -8.69 29.06 38.92
CA ASP A 47 -9.12 28.24 40.06
C ASP A 47 -10.43 28.74 40.69
N ILE A 48 -10.98 27.95 41.61
CA ILE A 48 -12.27 28.27 42.25
C ILE A 48 -12.16 29.55 43.09
N GLU A 49 -11.05 29.73 43.81
CA GLU A 49 -10.85 30.87 44.71
C GLU A 49 -10.75 32.19 43.93
N SER A 50 -9.95 32.21 42.87
CA SER A 50 -9.81 33.34 41.94
C SER A 50 -11.13 33.63 41.22
N LYS A 51 -11.90 32.62 40.82
CA LYS A 51 -13.24 32.83 40.22
C LYS A 51 -14.21 33.51 41.20
N VAL A 52 -14.23 33.07 42.47
CA VAL A 52 -15.07 33.65 43.52
C VAL A 52 -14.62 35.07 43.87
N ALA A 53 -13.31 35.29 44.02
CA ALA A 53 -12.74 36.61 44.29
C ALA A 53 -13.01 37.58 43.13
N ALA A 54 -12.81 37.14 41.88
CA ALA A 54 -13.02 37.90 40.66
C ALA A 54 -14.50 38.26 40.39
N ALA A 55 -15.44 37.57 41.03
CA ALA A 55 -16.87 37.90 41.00
C ALA A 55 -17.22 39.09 41.91
N SER A 56 -16.40 39.34 42.93
CA SER A 56 -16.58 40.46 43.86
C SER A 56 -15.80 41.70 43.42
N THR A 57 -14.53 41.52 43.02
CA THR A 57 -13.63 42.61 42.61
C THR A 57 -12.69 42.12 41.50
N PRO A 58 -12.32 42.93 40.49
CA PRO A 58 -11.34 42.53 39.49
C PRO A 58 -10.00 42.13 40.11
N ILE A 59 -9.45 40.99 39.69
CA ILE A 59 -8.10 40.55 40.05
C ILE A 59 -7.12 41.18 39.06
N LYS A 60 -6.05 41.78 39.57
CA LYS A 60 -4.91 42.21 38.76
C LYS A 60 -3.71 41.34 39.15
N ALA A 61 -3.26 40.49 38.25
CA ALA A 61 -2.11 39.62 38.46
C ALA A 61 -0.91 40.20 37.70
N ASP A 62 0.14 40.54 38.43
CA ASP A 62 1.40 40.98 37.83
C ASP A 62 2.29 39.76 37.57
N LEU A 63 2.35 39.36 36.31
CA LEU A 63 3.19 38.24 35.84
C LEU A 63 4.35 38.78 34.99
N THR A 64 4.72 40.05 35.18
CA THR A 64 5.71 40.71 34.31
C THR A 64 7.14 40.27 34.59
N GLY A 65 7.38 39.59 35.72
CA GLY A 65 8.73 39.17 36.13
C GLY A 65 9.65 40.34 36.49
N GLY A 66 9.09 41.49 36.87
CA GLY A 66 9.86 42.70 37.16
C GLY A 66 10.26 43.52 35.93
N LEU A 67 9.79 43.15 34.74
CA LEU A 67 10.11 43.84 33.48
C LEU A 67 9.75 45.34 33.49
N GLY A 68 8.68 45.71 34.20
CA GLY A 68 8.27 47.11 34.34
C GLY A 68 9.10 47.94 35.32
N GLU A 69 9.92 47.28 36.15
CA GLU A 69 10.75 47.91 37.19
C GLU A 69 12.25 47.92 36.84
N ALA A 70 12.65 47.15 35.82
CA ALA A 70 14.02 47.10 35.33
C ALA A 70 14.33 48.26 34.35
N ASP A 71 15.43 48.98 34.58
CA ASP A 71 15.92 50.06 33.70
C ASP A 71 16.68 49.46 32.51
N LEU A 72 15.94 48.89 31.55
CA LEU A 72 16.48 48.18 30.40
C LEU A 72 16.49 49.05 29.14
N ASP A 73 17.66 49.29 28.56
CA ASP A 73 17.77 49.79 27.19
C ASP A 73 17.70 48.61 26.20
N MET A 74 16.48 48.35 25.73
CA MET A 74 16.21 47.27 24.78
C MET A 74 16.97 47.42 23.46
N ALA A 75 17.35 48.64 23.05
CA ALA A 75 18.09 48.87 21.82
C ALA A 75 19.57 48.50 21.99
N GLU A 76 20.15 48.78 23.16
CA GLU A 76 21.53 48.37 23.49
C GLU A 76 21.65 46.84 23.64
N LEU A 77 20.72 46.21 24.35
CA LEU A 77 20.71 44.75 24.54
C LEU A 77 20.53 44.00 23.21
N ALA A 78 19.63 44.49 22.33
CA ALA A 78 19.43 43.92 21.00
C ALA A 78 20.60 44.16 20.04
N ALA A 79 21.44 45.18 20.27
CA ALA A 79 22.68 45.39 19.51
C ALA A 79 23.77 44.41 19.97
N LYS A 80 23.94 44.21 21.27
CA LYS A 80 24.86 43.23 21.86
C LYS A 80 24.55 41.79 21.44
N ALA A 81 23.29 41.37 21.49
CA ALA A 81 22.92 40.01 21.06
C ALA A 81 23.07 39.82 19.56
N ARG A 82 22.84 40.87 18.75
CA ARG A 82 23.16 40.82 17.32
C ARG A 82 24.65 40.63 17.09
N GLU A 83 25.52 41.40 17.74
CA GLU A 83 26.98 41.21 17.64
C GLU A 83 27.43 39.80 18.05
N GLN A 84 26.83 39.22 19.11
CA GLN A 84 27.11 37.84 19.53
C GLN A 84 26.60 36.80 18.52
N ALA A 85 25.41 36.99 17.94
CA ALA A 85 24.86 36.12 16.91
C ALA A 85 25.68 36.17 15.60
N THR A 86 26.05 37.36 15.12
CA THR A 86 26.91 37.47 13.92
C THR A 86 28.28 36.85 14.14
N SER A 87 28.84 36.92 15.35
CA SER A 87 30.11 36.27 15.67
C SER A 87 30.04 34.73 15.66
N GLY A 88 28.83 34.16 15.81
CA GLY A 88 28.58 32.72 15.71
C GLY A 88 28.23 32.26 14.30
N GLU A 89 27.51 33.08 13.52
CA GLU A 89 27.13 32.80 12.12
C GLU A 89 28.31 32.98 11.14
N GLU A 90 29.19 33.99 11.35
CA GLU A 90 30.42 34.14 10.54
C GLU A 90 31.42 32.97 10.73
N ALA A 91 31.23 32.11 11.73
CA ALA A 91 32.01 30.90 11.92
C ALA A 91 31.37 29.64 11.29
N ALA A 92 30.10 29.69 10.87
CA ALA A 92 29.34 28.54 10.42
C ALA A 92 28.94 28.60 8.93
N GLU A 93 28.84 29.80 8.34
CA GLU A 93 28.67 29.95 6.89
C GLU A 93 30.04 30.17 6.22
N ASP A 94 30.34 29.33 5.23
CA ASP A 94 31.43 29.49 4.23
C ASP A 94 32.87 29.06 4.58
N THR A 95 33.06 28.06 5.44
CA THR A 95 34.19 27.14 5.27
C THR A 95 33.74 25.69 5.33
N ALA A 96 33.50 25.07 4.17
CA ALA A 96 33.70 23.62 4.05
C ALA A 96 35.14 23.37 4.53
N ALA A 97 35.29 22.81 5.73
CA ALA A 97 36.60 22.62 6.35
C ALA A 97 37.52 21.91 5.34
N GLU A 98 38.67 22.53 5.00
CA GLU A 98 39.64 21.96 4.06
C GLU A 98 39.90 20.50 4.43
N GLY A 99 39.51 19.57 3.55
CA GLY A 99 39.65 18.12 3.76
C GLY A 99 38.40 17.37 4.22
N THR A 100 37.22 17.97 4.21
CA THR A 100 35.93 17.27 4.41
C THR A 100 35.32 16.84 3.07
N ILE A 101 34.69 15.65 3.04
CA ILE A 101 33.91 15.14 1.91
C ILE A 101 32.43 15.07 2.33
N ALA A 102 31.51 15.36 1.42
CA ALA A 102 30.09 15.21 1.68
C ALA A 102 29.80 13.74 2.03
N ALA A 103 28.98 13.53 3.07
CA ALA A 103 28.56 12.19 3.43
C ALA A 103 27.62 11.66 2.34
N LEU A 104 27.92 10.47 1.81
CA LEU A 104 27.00 9.81 0.90
C LEU A 104 25.69 9.49 1.62
N PRO A 105 24.56 9.45 0.89
CA PRO A 105 23.31 9.03 1.48
C PRO A 105 23.46 7.61 2.05
N SER A 106 22.73 7.31 3.12
CA SER A 106 22.79 5.98 3.71
C SER A 106 22.37 4.94 2.66
N PRO A 107 23.16 3.87 2.44
CA PRO A 107 22.77 2.81 1.52
C PRO A 107 21.47 2.15 2.00
N PRO A 108 20.76 1.41 1.13
CA PRO A 108 19.62 0.58 1.54
C PRO A 108 20.00 -0.25 2.76
N ARG A 109 19.46 0.12 3.93
CA ARG A 109 19.76 -0.59 5.16
C ARG A 109 18.92 -1.86 5.19
N GLY A 110 19.55 -2.98 5.52
CA GLY A 110 18.81 -4.13 6.02
C GLY A 110 17.97 -3.72 7.22
N PHE A 111 16.89 -4.44 7.48
CA PHE A 111 16.12 -4.22 8.70
C PHE A 111 16.94 -4.69 9.91
N SER A 112 16.84 -3.96 11.02
CA SER A 112 17.30 -4.42 12.33
C SER A 112 16.10 -5.00 13.07
N PRO A 113 15.90 -6.34 13.03
CA PRO A 113 14.73 -6.92 13.66
C PRO A 113 14.75 -6.66 15.17
N ALA A 114 13.57 -6.55 15.77
CA ALA A 114 13.46 -6.55 17.22
C ALA A 114 13.93 -7.92 17.76
N PRO A 115 14.44 -7.97 19.01
CA PRO A 115 14.73 -9.24 19.64
C PRO A 115 13.49 -10.15 19.62
N PRO A 116 13.65 -11.41 19.20
CA PRO A 116 12.50 -12.29 19.02
C PRO A 116 11.82 -12.55 20.39
N PRO A 117 10.47 -12.70 20.41
CA PRO A 117 9.76 -13.13 21.60
C PRO A 117 10.29 -14.48 22.10
N GLU A 118 10.34 -14.66 23.41
CA GLU A 118 10.61 -15.98 24.00
C GLU A 118 9.52 -16.97 23.58
N TRP A 119 9.94 -18.15 23.14
CA TRP A 119 9.06 -19.21 22.66
C TRP A 119 9.50 -20.55 23.24
N ALA A 120 8.57 -21.29 23.81
CA ALA A 120 8.81 -22.68 24.20
C ALA A 120 8.93 -23.57 22.97
N ASP A 121 9.64 -24.68 23.08
CA ASP A 121 9.67 -25.68 22.00
C ASP A 121 8.25 -26.17 21.69
N LEU A 122 7.94 -26.27 20.40
CA LEU A 122 6.62 -26.68 19.92
C LEU A 122 6.67 -28.10 19.39
N ASP A 123 5.72 -28.93 19.83
CA ASP A 123 5.50 -30.28 19.29
C ASP A 123 4.58 -30.20 18.06
N VAL A 124 5.11 -29.64 16.98
CA VAL A 124 4.40 -29.46 15.70
C VAL A 124 5.34 -29.84 14.56
N ASP A 125 4.90 -30.73 13.68
CA ASP A 125 5.66 -31.08 12.47
C ASP A 125 5.70 -29.87 11.52
N PRO A 126 6.88 -29.41 11.06
CA PRO A 126 6.98 -28.36 10.04
C PRO A 126 6.15 -28.63 8.78
N ALA A 127 5.88 -29.90 8.42
CA ALA A 127 5.02 -30.25 7.29
C ALA A 127 3.54 -29.86 7.51
N ASP A 128 3.09 -29.70 8.75
CA ASP A 128 1.73 -29.25 9.10
C ASP A 128 1.61 -27.71 9.11
N LEU A 129 2.73 -26.99 9.01
CA LEU A 129 2.77 -25.54 9.01
C LEU A 129 2.64 -24.97 7.59
N VAL A 130 1.92 -23.86 7.47
CA VAL A 130 1.93 -22.99 6.30
C VAL A 130 2.59 -21.68 6.69
N VAL A 131 3.61 -21.29 5.94
CA VAL A 131 4.44 -20.12 6.23
C VAL A 131 4.45 -19.15 5.06
N ILE A 132 4.51 -17.85 5.38
CA ILE A 132 4.83 -16.81 4.39
C ILE A 132 6.35 -16.77 4.23
N VAL A 133 6.85 -17.11 3.05
CA VAL A 133 8.30 -17.17 2.76
C VAL A 133 8.82 -15.99 1.96
N GLY A 134 7.92 -15.11 1.54
CA GLY A 134 8.24 -13.91 0.78
C GLY A 134 6.96 -13.15 0.50
N GLY A 135 7.10 -11.87 0.22
CA GLY A 135 5.97 -11.03 -0.12
C GLY A 135 6.45 -9.65 -0.53
N ALA A 136 5.68 -9.03 -1.43
CA ALA A 136 5.94 -7.68 -1.87
C ALA A 136 4.63 -7.06 -2.35
N GLU A 137 4.63 -5.74 -2.38
CA GLU A 137 3.49 -4.95 -2.76
C GLU A 137 3.92 -3.83 -3.72
N LEU A 138 2.98 -3.37 -4.52
CA LEU A 138 3.08 -2.13 -5.28
C LEU A 138 1.84 -1.31 -4.95
N GLY A 139 2.04 -0.13 -4.37
CA GLY A 139 0.97 0.75 -3.94
C GLY A 139 1.35 2.23 -4.04
N PRO A 140 0.60 3.13 -3.39
CA PRO A 140 0.77 4.58 -3.54
C PRO A 140 2.12 5.14 -3.07
N TYR A 141 2.85 4.37 -2.25
CA TYR A 141 4.20 4.69 -1.80
C TYR A 141 5.26 3.79 -2.45
N GLY A 142 4.96 3.13 -3.56
CA GLY A 142 5.88 2.21 -4.23
C GLY A 142 5.87 0.82 -3.59
N SER A 143 7.04 0.33 -3.18
CA SER A 143 7.21 -1.01 -2.63
C SER A 143 6.82 -1.11 -1.15
N SER A 144 6.82 -2.34 -0.60
CA SER A 144 6.58 -2.56 0.83
C SER A 144 7.67 -1.94 1.71
N ARG A 145 8.86 -1.67 1.16
CA ARG A 145 9.98 -1.06 1.89
C ARG A 145 9.68 0.42 2.14
N THR A 146 9.45 1.17 1.06
CA THR A 146 9.14 2.61 1.10
C THR A 146 7.80 2.90 1.77
N ARG A 147 6.78 2.04 1.56
CA ARG A 147 5.51 2.15 2.29
C ARG A 147 5.72 2.04 3.79
N PHE A 148 6.52 1.07 4.25
CA PHE A 148 6.70 0.86 5.69
C PHE A 148 7.51 1.98 6.36
N GLU A 149 8.50 2.57 5.68
CA GLU A 149 9.16 3.79 6.16
C GLU A 149 8.15 4.94 6.36
N MET A 150 7.28 5.17 5.37
CA MET A 150 6.24 6.20 5.48
C MET A 150 5.18 5.84 6.53
N GLU A 151 4.84 4.57 6.68
CA GLU A 151 3.88 4.11 7.69
C GLU A 151 4.41 4.28 9.10
N VAL A 152 5.69 3.98 9.34
CA VAL A 152 6.31 4.03 10.67
C VAL A 152 6.79 5.43 11.01
N ASP A 153 7.48 6.13 10.11
CA ASP A 153 8.16 7.39 10.43
C ASP A 153 7.58 8.60 9.70
N ASN A 154 6.79 8.38 8.64
CA ASN A 154 6.29 9.44 7.75
C ASN A 154 7.43 10.24 7.09
N GLU A 155 8.56 9.57 6.90
CA GLU A 155 9.75 10.06 6.23
C GLU A 155 10.31 8.92 5.38
N LEU A 156 10.85 9.26 4.21
CA LEU A 156 11.58 8.32 3.36
C LEU A 156 13.05 8.35 3.73
N SER A 157 13.68 7.19 3.80
CA SER A 157 15.14 7.12 3.85
C SER A 157 15.75 7.56 2.51
N ALA A 158 17.05 7.83 2.52
CA ALA A 158 17.80 8.09 1.29
C ALA A 158 17.62 6.99 0.23
N ALA A 159 17.63 5.73 0.67
CA ALA A 159 17.39 4.58 -0.18
C ALA A 159 15.94 4.55 -0.71
N GLY A 160 14.97 4.95 0.11
CA GLY A 160 13.58 5.06 -0.32
C GLY A 160 13.36 6.15 -1.37
N VAL A 161 13.98 7.33 -1.19
CA VAL A 161 13.97 8.40 -2.19
C VAL A 161 14.62 7.92 -3.49
N LEU A 162 15.78 7.27 -3.41
CA LEU A 162 16.47 6.69 -4.57
C LEU A 162 15.59 5.66 -5.30
N GLU A 163 15.00 4.70 -4.57
CA GLU A 163 14.14 3.66 -5.15
C GLU A 163 12.94 4.28 -5.88
N LEU A 164 12.29 5.28 -5.28
CA LEU A 164 11.14 5.95 -5.90
C LEU A 164 11.53 6.85 -7.07
N ALA A 165 12.61 7.60 -6.97
CA ALA A 165 13.13 8.42 -8.08
C ALA A 165 13.51 7.55 -9.28
N TRP A 166 14.14 6.40 -9.04
CA TRP A 166 14.48 5.42 -10.07
C TRP A 166 13.25 4.75 -10.68
N THR A 167 12.35 4.21 -9.85
CA THR A 167 11.14 3.53 -10.34
C THR A 167 10.18 4.46 -11.09
N THR A 168 10.23 5.77 -10.81
CA THR A 168 9.41 6.79 -11.51
C THR A 168 10.14 7.48 -12.66
N GLY A 169 11.32 6.98 -13.04
CA GLY A 169 12.08 7.46 -14.20
C GLY A 169 12.60 8.88 -14.06
N MET A 170 12.74 9.41 -12.84
CA MET A 170 13.40 10.70 -12.62
C MET A 170 14.91 10.59 -12.84
N ILE A 171 15.48 9.48 -12.39
CA ILE A 171 16.90 9.17 -12.50
C ILE A 171 17.11 7.79 -13.11
N ARG A 172 18.27 7.59 -13.70
CA ARG A 172 18.71 6.29 -14.20
C ARG A 172 20.20 6.12 -13.95
N TRP A 173 20.63 4.86 -13.88
CA TRP A 173 22.05 4.54 -13.87
C TRP A 173 22.55 4.43 -15.32
N GLU A 174 23.71 5.03 -15.62
CA GLU A 174 24.43 4.81 -16.87
C GLU A 174 25.91 4.51 -16.57
N ASP A 175 26.52 3.62 -17.36
CA ASP A 175 27.97 3.31 -17.28
C ASP A 175 28.83 4.22 -18.18
N ASP A 176 28.22 4.85 -19.19
CA ASP A 176 28.86 5.70 -20.20
C ASP A 176 28.12 7.05 -20.26
N PRO A 177 28.79 8.22 -20.23
CA PRO A 177 30.25 8.43 -20.32
C PRO A 177 31.04 8.06 -19.06
N GLN A 178 30.40 7.95 -17.89
CA GLN A 178 31.01 7.40 -16.69
C GLN A 178 29.94 6.76 -15.79
N PRO A 179 30.28 5.73 -14.99
CA PRO A 179 29.32 5.10 -14.08
C PRO A 179 28.77 6.09 -13.05
N GLY A 180 27.44 6.25 -13.02
CA GLY A 180 26.77 7.09 -12.04
C GLY A 180 25.28 7.27 -12.27
N TRP A 181 24.68 8.08 -11.41
CA TRP A 181 23.28 8.51 -11.54
C TRP A 181 23.17 9.65 -12.53
N TYR A 182 22.19 9.57 -13.42
CA TYR A 182 21.88 10.60 -14.39
C TYR A 182 20.42 11.02 -14.26
N ASP A 183 20.19 12.32 -14.33
CA ASP A 183 18.85 12.88 -14.47
C ASP A 183 18.29 12.45 -15.83
N THR A 184 17.14 11.79 -15.83
CA THR A 184 16.57 11.21 -17.05
C THR A 184 16.15 12.29 -18.05
N GLN A 185 15.76 13.47 -17.58
CA GLN A 185 15.27 14.57 -18.40
C GLN A 185 16.42 15.41 -18.97
N SER A 186 17.36 15.83 -18.13
CA SER A 186 18.48 16.69 -18.58
C SER A 186 19.64 15.89 -19.17
N GLY A 187 19.81 14.63 -18.75
CA GLY A 187 20.98 13.81 -19.09
C GLY A 187 22.23 14.21 -18.31
N ASP A 188 22.10 15.07 -17.30
CA ASP A 188 23.23 15.49 -16.46
C ASP A 188 23.53 14.42 -15.41
N LEU A 189 24.82 14.27 -15.10
CA LEU A 189 25.25 13.47 -13.97
C LEU A 189 24.75 14.11 -12.67
N VAL A 190 24.23 13.28 -11.77
CA VAL A 190 23.81 13.63 -10.42
C VAL A 190 24.83 13.05 -9.45
N ASP A 191 25.45 13.89 -8.63
CA ASP A 191 26.26 13.41 -7.52
C ASP A 191 25.35 12.67 -6.53
N GLU A 192 25.76 11.47 -6.11
CA GLU A 192 24.97 10.65 -5.19
C GLU A 192 24.70 11.38 -3.87
N ALA A 193 25.62 12.24 -3.40
CA ALA A 193 25.42 13.06 -2.20
C ALA A 193 24.25 14.05 -2.32
N GLU A 194 23.94 14.52 -3.53
CA GLU A 194 22.89 15.52 -3.79
C GLU A 194 21.52 14.88 -4.09
N LEU A 195 21.46 13.56 -4.28
CA LEU A 195 20.27 12.87 -4.77
C LEU A 195 19.06 13.07 -3.87
N VAL A 196 19.24 12.92 -2.56
CA VAL A 196 18.14 13.08 -1.60
C VAL A 196 17.66 14.52 -1.61
N GLU A 197 18.56 15.49 -1.48
CA GLU A 197 18.21 16.91 -1.48
C GLU A 197 17.49 17.33 -2.77
N ARG A 198 17.95 16.84 -3.92
CA ARG A 198 17.41 17.20 -5.24
C ARG A 198 16.05 16.57 -5.55
N TYR A 199 15.80 15.34 -5.12
CA TYR A 199 14.62 14.57 -5.56
C TYR A 199 13.60 14.28 -4.46
N HIS A 200 13.91 14.49 -3.17
CA HIS A 200 13.02 14.17 -2.06
C HIS A 200 11.61 14.77 -2.22
N ASP A 201 11.52 16.08 -2.41
CA ASP A 201 10.22 16.76 -2.48
C ASP A 201 9.42 16.33 -3.72
N ALA A 202 10.10 16.21 -4.87
CA ALA A 202 9.48 15.74 -6.11
C ALA A 202 8.95 14.30 -5.99
N VAL A 203 9.64 13.43 -5.24
CA VAL A 203 9.17 12.08 -4.92
C VAL A 203 7.94 12.15 -4.03
N LEU A 204 7.96 12.93 -2.95
CA LEU A 204 6.83 13.03 -2.03
C LEU A 204 5.56 13.56 -2.71
N GLU A 205 5.68 14.57 -3.58
CA GLU A 205 4.55 15.13 -4.36
C GLU A 205 3.88 14.08 -5.27
N ARG A 206 4.61 13.04 -5.67
CA ARG A 206 4.14 11.99 -6.58
C ARG A 206 3.65 10.73 -5.88
N THR A 207 3.64 10.68 -4.56
CA THR A 207 3.25 9.49 -3.78
C THR A 207 2.06 9.74 -2.86
N GLY A 208 1.49 8.66 -2.33
CA GLY A 208 0.42 8.71 -1.33
C GLY A 208 -0.94 9.16 -1.87
N ILE A 209 -1.81 9.57 -0.94
CA ILE A 209 -3.15 10.10 -1.24
C ILE A 209 -3.02 11.55 -1.71
N ARG A 210 -3.45 11.82 -2.94
CA ARG A 210 -3.33 13.12 -3.60
C ARG A 210 -4.46 13.33 -4.61
N GLU A 211 -4.55 14.55 -5.14
CA GLU A 211 -5.45 14.84 -6.25
C GLU A 211 -5.08 13.96 -7.46
N PHE A 212 -6.07 13.44 -8.18
CA PHE A 212 -5.81 12.51 -9.27
C PHE A 212 -4.94 13.16 -10.34
N VAL A 213 -3.91 12.45 -10.76
CA VAL A 213 -3.10 12.84 -11.92
C VAL A 213 -3.57 12.08 -13.15
N ASP A 214 -3.23 12.62 -14.33
CA ASP A 214 -3.36 11.89 -15.58
C ASP A 214 -2.46 10.65 -15.55
N ASP A 215 -3.09 9.48 -15.57
CA ASP A 215 -2.44 8.17 -15.65
C ASP A 215 -2.90 7.35 -16.86
N GLY A 216 -3.57 8.02 -17.83
CA GLY A 216 -4.17 7.42 -19.01
C GLY A 216 -5.58 6.85 -18.81
N ALA A 217 -6.00 6.52 -17.58
CA ALA A 217 -7.36 6.07 -17.27
C ALA A 217 -8.25 7.18 -16.68
N ILE A 218 -7.64 8.24 -16.15
CA ILE A 218 -8.28 9.43 -15.58
C ILE A 218 -7.72 10.66 -16.30
N ASP A 219 -8.60 11.51 -16.82
CA ASP A 219 -8.20 12.76 -17.48
C ASP A 219 -7.78 13.85 -16.46
N PRO A 220 -6.86 14.77 -16.83
CA PRO A 220 -6.34 15.80 -15.92
C PRO A 220 -7.36 16.88 -15.51
N ASP A 221 -8.51 16.94 -16.18
CA ASP A 221 -9.57 17.91 -15.87
C ASP A 221 -10.65 17.36 -14.92
N HIS A 222 -10.45 16.13 -14.42
CA HIS A 222 -11.33 15.41 -13.50
C HIS A 222 -12.79 15.48 -13.93
N ALA A 223 -13.03 15.21 -15.21
CA ALA A 223 -14.35 15.20 -15.79
C ALA A 223 -14.65 13.86 -16.47
N SER A 224 -15.94 13.54 -16.54
CA SER A 224 -16.44 12.40 -17.28
C SER A 224 -17.20 12.86 -18.53
N PRO A 225 -16.97 12.24 -19.70
CA PRO A 225 -17.76 12.50 -20.90
C PRO A 225 -19.16 11.90 -20.74
N LEU A 226 -20.19 12.70 -21.01
CA LEU A 226 -21.57 12.26 -21.09
C LEU A 226 -22.16 12.64 -22.44
N LEU A 227 -22.73 11.66 -23.15
CA LEU A 227 -23.47 11.90 -24.39
C LEU A 227 -24.91 12.34 -24.08
N VAL A 228 -25.31 13.52 -24.55
CA VAL A 228 -26.67 14.02 -24.44
C VAL A 228 -27.37 14.01 -25.80
N SER A 229 -28.67 13.75 -25.78
CA SER A 229 -29.49 13.75 -26.98
C SER A 229 -29.80 15.18 -27.43
N VAL A 230 -29.58 15.45 -28.71
CA VAL A 230 -29.99 16.67 -29.41
C VAL A 230 -30.64 16.24 -30.72
N TYR A 231 -31.63 16.98 -31.19
CA TYR A 231 -32.32 16.67 -32.44
C TYR A 231 -31.91 17.67 -33.53
N LEU A 232 -31.67 17.19 -34.75
CA LEU A 232 -31.29 18.06 -35.86
C LEU A 232 -32.44 18.99 -36.26
N ASP A 233 -32.20 20.30 -36.27
CA ASP A 233 -33.20 21.27 -36.73
C ASP A 233 -33.37 21.30 -38.26
N LYS A 234 -32.36 20.82 -38.99
CA LYS A 234 -32.32 20.79 -40.45
C LYS A 234 -31.57 19.55 -40.94
N ASP A 235 -31.81 19.17 -42.19
CA ASP A 235 -31.06 18.11 -42.85
C ASP A 235 -29.54 18.38 -42.76
N PHE A 236 -28.79 17.38 -42.33
CA PHE A 236 -27.33 17.42 -42.23
C PHE A 236 -26.73 16.37 -43.15
N ALA A 237 -25.82 16.77 -44.02
CA ALA A 237 -25.20 15.89 -45.00
C ALA A 237 -23.69 15.78 -44.77
N PHE A 238 -23.16 14.57 -44.86
CA PHE A 238 -21.72 14.26 -44.81
C PHE A 238 -21.38 13.15 -45.81
N VAL A 239 -20.09 12.94 -46.05
CA VAL A 239 -19.59 12.02 -47.08
C VAL A 239 -18.84 10.86 -46.42
N VAL A 240 -19.03 9.65 -46.96
CA VAL A 240 -18.32 8.42 -46.58
C VAL A 240 -17.69 7.77 -47.81
N SER A 241 -16.64 6.98 -47.63
CA SER A 241 -15.80 6.46 -48.72
C SER A 241 -16.38 5.27 -49.48
N SER A 242 -17.50 4.69 -49.03
CA SER A 242 -18.10 3.53 -49.70
C SER A 242 -19.63 3.50 -49.60
N GLU A 243 -20.27 2.80 -50.55
CA GLU A 243 -21.71 2.53 -50.49
C GLU A 243 -22.08 1.71 -49.25
N ALA A 244 -21.22 0.77 -48.87
CA ALA A 244 -21.43 -0.10 -47.72
C ALA A 244 -21.53 0.71 -46.42
N ASP A 245 -20.60 1.64 -46.20
CA ASP A 245 -20.64 2.54 -45.04
C ASP A 245 -21.90 3.40 -45.05
N ALA A 246 -22.28 3.95 -46.22
CA ALA A 246 -23.50 4.75 -46.35
C ALA A 246 -24.76 3.94 -46.00
N ARG A 247 -24.84 2.69 -46.48
CA ARG A 247 -25.95 1.77 -46.17
C ARG A 247 -26.03 1.43 -44.69
N ALA A 248 -24.89 1.31 -44.00
CA ALA A 248 -24.89 1.06 -42.55
C ALA A 248 -25.59 2.18 -41.76
N PHE A 249 -25.45 3.45 -42.18
CA PHE A 249 -26.20 4.57 -41.57
C PHE A 249 -27.71 4.48 -41.81
N VAL A 250 -28.14 4.00 -42.98
CA VAL A 250 -29.56 3.77 -43.29
C VAL A 250 -30.10 2.59 -42.50
N GLU A 251 -29.33 1.53 -42.35
CA GLU A 251 -29.74 0.37 -41.55
C GLU A 251 -29.94 0.73 -40.07
N PHE A 252 -29.10 1.61 -39.53
CA PHE A 252 -29.22 2.09 -38.15
C PHE A 252 -30.48 2.94 -37.91
N ASP A 253 -30.86 3.81 -38.86
CA ASP A 253 -32.03 4.68 -38.75
C ASP A 253 -32.63 4.95 -40.14
N PRO A 254 -33.45 4.03 -40.64
CA PRO A 254 -33.96 4.07 -42.01
C PRO A 254 -35.01 5.16 -42.22
N GLU A 255 -35.70 5.59 -41.16
CA GLU A 255 -36.75 6.60 -41.23
C GLU A 255 -36.18 8.00 -41.41
N HIS A 256 -34.99 8.29 -40.86
CA HIS A 256 -34.39 9.62 -40.90
C HIS A 256 -33.07 9.70 -41.69
N THR A 257 -32.73 8.69 -42.51
CA THR A 257 -31.48 8.68 -43.29
C THR A 257 -31.72 8.45 -44.77
N VAL A 258 -31.11 9.28 -45.61
CA VAL A 258 -31.09 9.13 -47.07
C VAL A 258 -29.66 9.09 -47.56
N ILE A 259 -29.35 8.22 -48.52
CA ILE A 259 -28.02 8.15 -49.14
C ILE A 259 -28.08 8.38 -50.64
N ARG A 260 -27.02 8.94 -51.21
CA ARG A 260 -26.86 9.12 -52.66
C ARG A 260 -25.39 9.10 -53.08
N PRO A 261 -25.06 8.60 -54.27
CA PRO A 261 -23.69 8.64 -54.77
C PRO A 261 -23.23 10.08 -55.00
N VAL A 262 -21.96 10.37 -54.74
CA VAL A 262 -21.34 11.65 -55.09
C VAL A 262 -20.91 11.60 -56.57
N PRO A 263 -21.27 12.60 -57.40
CA PRO A 263 -20.87 12.62 -58.81
C PRO A 263 -19.34 12.55 -58.97
N ASP A 264 -18.90 11.74 -59.93
CA ASP A 264 -17.48 11.58 -60.29
C ASP A 264 -16.55 11.11 -59.15
N SER A 265 -17.11 10.51 -58.09
CA SER A 265 -16.36 9.90 -56.97
C SER A 265 -16.89 8.50 -56.64
N THR A 266 -16.07 7.68 -55.97
CA THR A 266 -16.51 6.43 -55.32
C THR A 266 -17.23 6.67 -53.99
N ASP A 267 -17.23 7.92 -53.52
CA ASP A 267 -17.82 8.31 -52.25
C ASP A 267 -19.35 8.41 -52.31
N TRP A 268 -19.97 8.31 -51.13
CA TRP A 268 -21.40 8.40 -50.93
C TRP A 268 -21.74 9.50 -49.94
N GLN A 269 -22.79 10.26 -50.24
CA GLN A 269 -23.33 11.25 -49.33
C GLN A 269 -24.43 10.63 -48.47
N VAL A 270 -24.30 10.76 -47.16
CA VAL A 270 -25.31 10.43 -46.15
C VAL A 270 -26.00 11.71 -45.73
N ILE A 271 -27.34 11.73 -45.73
CA ILE A 271 -28.18 12.84 -45.31
C ILE A 271 -29.03 12.38 -44.13
N ARG A 272 -28.76 12.93 -42.95
CA ARG A 272 -29.59 12.76 -41.74
C ARG A 272 -30.66 13.85 -41.74
N LYS A 273 -31.93 13.47 -41.64
CA LYS A 273 -33.08 14.37 -41.76
C LYS A 273 -33.26 15.25 -40.54
N ALA A 274 -33.90 16.42 -40.71
CA ALA A 274 -34.41 17.17 -39.57
C ALA A 274 -35.26 16.27 -38.66
N GLY A 275 -35.11 16.40 -37.34
CA GLY A 275 -35.72 15.53 -36.33
C GLY A 275 -34.90 14.28 -35.99
N THR A 276 -33.79 14.01 -36.68
CA THR A 276 -32.88 12.91 -36.31
C THR A 276 -32.26 13.18 -34.93
N GLU A 277 -32.29 12.20 -34.04
CA GLU A 277 -31.52 12.22 -32.79
C GLU A 277 -30.01 12.07 -33.08
N ILE A 278 -29.21 12.99 -32.54
CA ILE A 278 -27.76 12.89 -32.48
C ILE A 278 -27.30 12.96 -31.03
N ARG A 279 -26.14 12.36 -30.75
CA ARG A 279 -25.53 12.35 -29.43
C ARG A 279 -24.35 13.31 -29.41
N VAL A 280 -24.42 14.33 -28.54
CA VAL A 280 -23.39 15.37 -28.40
C VAL A 280 -22.68 15.19 -27.06
N PRO A 281 -21.34 15.16 -27.01
CA PRO A 281 -20.62 15.05 -25.76
C PRO A 281 -20.70 16.34 -24.93
N ARG A 282 -20.88 16.20 -23.62
CA ARG A 282 -20.63 17.24 -22.62
C ARG A 282 -19.76 16.68 -21.49
N LYS A 283 -19.05 17.54 -20.77
CA LYS A 283 -18.26 17.16 -19.59
C LYS A 283 -19.06 17.34 -18.30
N THR A 284 -18.95 16.39 -17.39
CA THR A 284 -19.48 16.49 -16.02
C THR A 284 -18.33 16.37 -15.05
N LYS A 285 -18.19 17.31 -14.12
CA LYS A 285 -17.12 17.27 -13.10
C LYS A 285 -17.32 16.09 -12.16
N LEU A 286 -16.24 15.44 -11.79
CA LEU A 286 -16.25 14.41 -10.75
C LEU A 286 -16.46 15.06 -9.38
N SER A 287 -17.19 14.35 -8.52
CA SER A 287 -17.33 14.69 -7.09
C SER A 287 -16.14 14.20 -6.26
N ARG A 288 -15.41 13.20 -6.79
CA ARG A 288 -14.23 12.59 -6.18
C ARG A 288 -13.05 12.89 -7.09
N VAL A 289 -12.13 13.72 -6.60
CA VAL A 289 -10.90 14.09 -7.33
C VAL A 289 -9.63 13.71 -6.57
N VAL A 290 -9.75 13.05 -5.42
CA VAL A 290 -8.62 12.63 -4.58
C VAL A 290 -8.65 11.12 -4.43
N GLY A 291 -7.48 10.50 -4.59
CA GLY A 291 -7.27 9.06 -4.38
C GLY A 291 -5.80 8.71 -4.19
N ALA A 292 -5.51 7.43 -4.03
CA ALA A 292 -4.15 6.95 -3.83
C ALA A 292 -3.68 6.19 -5.07
N GLN A 293 -2.97 6.89 -5.96
CA GLN A 293 -2.40 6.31 -7.18
C GLN A 293 -0.99 5.79 -6.92
N ILE A 294 -0.59 4.75 -7.64
CA ILE A 294 0.82 4.33 -7.74
C ILE A 294 1.69 5.58 -8.07
N PRO A 295 2.95 5.64 -7.61
CA PRO A 295 3.82 6.81 -7.82
C PRO A 295 3.79 7.32 -9.26
N THR A 296 3.56 8.63 -9.42
CA THR A 296 3.41 9.23 -10.75
C THR A 296 4.68 9.02 -11.58
N GLY A 297 4.53 8.40 -12.75
CA GLY A 297 5.66 8.08 -13.63
C GLY A 297 6.26 6.69 -13.41
N PHE A 298 5.67 5.85 -12.54
CA PHE A 298 6.12 4.46 -12.36
C PHE A 298 6.30 3.73 -13.69
N ASP A 299 7.52 3.23 -13.93
CA ASP A 299 7.89 2.57 -15.18
C ASP A 299 8.22 1.08 -14.94
N PRO A 300 7.36 0.14 -15.36
CA PRO A 300 7.65 -1.29 -15.19
C PRO A 300 8.88 -1.75 -16.00
N LYS A 301 9.33 -1.00 -17.01
CA LYS A 301 10.49 -1.37 -17.83
C LYS A 301 11.81 -1.30 -17.06
N VAL A 302 11.91 -0.47 -16.01
CA VAL A 302 13.14 -0.43 -15.18
C VAL A 302 13.39 -1.76 -14.47
N TRP A 303 12.35 -2.59 -14.31
CA TRP A 303 12.48 -3.94 -13.77
C TRP A 303 13.04 -4.95 -14.77
N GLY A 304 13.14 -4.61 -16.07
CA GLY A 304 13.52 -5.52 -17.15
C GLY A 304 12.34 -6.00 -18.00
N ILE A 305 11.13 -5.50 -17.76
CA ILE A 305 9.96 -5.83 -18.59
C ILE A 305 10.12 -5.19 -19.97
N SER A 306 10.01 -5.99 -21.02
CA SER A 306 10.18 -5.51 -22.40
C SER A 306 9.11 -4.46 -22.78
N PRO A 307 9.45 -3.47 -23.62
CA PRO A 307 8.47 -2.50 -24.14
C PRO A 307 7.25 -3.16 -24.81
N ASP A 308 7.45 -4.27 -25.53
CA ASP A 308 6.35 -4.99 -26.19
C ASP A 308 5.34 -5.55 -25.17
N MET A 309 5.82 -6.16 -24.09
CA MET A 309 4.97 -6.64 -23.00
C MET A 309 4.27 -5.46 -22.29
N ALA A 310 5.00 -4.39 -21.99
CA ALA A 310 4.46 -3.22 -21.30
C ALA A 310 3.31 -2.54 -22.06
N ASN A 311 3.29 -2.66 -23.40
CA ASN A 311 2.26 -2.06 -24.25
C ASN A 311 1.12 -3.03 -24.64
N SER A 312 1.25 -4.34 -24.37
CA SER A 312 0.32 -5.36 -24.86
C SER A 312 -0.63 -5.92 -23.80
N ILE A 313 -0.28 -5.82 -22.51
CA ILE A 313 -1.07 -6.39 -21.41
C ILE A 313 -1.64 -5.29 -20.53
N ASP A 314 -2.69 -5.60 -19.76
CA ASP A 314 -3.26 -4.62 -18.84
C ASP A 314 -2.24 -4.20 -17.76
N ARG A 315 -2.28 -2.92 -17.34
CA ARG A 315 -1.35 -2.40 -16.34
C ARG A 315 -1.42 -3.13 -15.00
N VAL A 316 -2.59 -3.67 -14.62
CA VAL A 316 -2.71 -4.52 -13.42
C VAL A 316 -1.88 -5.79 -13.52
N ALA A 317 -1.78 -6.39 -14.71
CA ALA A 317 -0.94 -7.56 -14.93
C ALA A 317 0.56 -7.20 -14.82
N LEU A 318 0.97 -6.03 -15.30
CA LEU A 318 2.34 -5.52 -15.12
C LEU A 318 2.67 -5.31 -13.64
N TRP A 319 1.77 -4.68 -12.89
CA TRP A 319 1.95 -4.47 -11.45
C TRP A 319 2.01 -5.78 -10.67
N ASN A 320 1.17 -6.76 -11.02
CA ASN A 320 1.18 -8.08 -10.41
C ASN A 320 2.49 -8.81 -10.69
N LEU A 321 3.02 -8.70 -11.92
CA LEU A 321 4.31 -9.26 -12.29
C LEU A 321 5.46 -8.61 -11.51
N VAL A 322 5.51 -7.28 -11.43
CA VAL A 322 6.52 -6.56 -10.64
C VAL A 322 6.47 -6.99 -9.17
N ALA A 323 5.29 -7.01 -8.55
CA ALA A 323 5.15 -7.42 -7.16
C ALA A 323 5.55 -8.89 -6.96
N THR A 324 5.28 -9.77 -7.93
CA THR A 324 5.72 -11.18 -7.85
C THR A 324 7.24 -11.29 -7.93
N VAL A 325 7.88 -10.56 -8.85
CA VAL A 325 9.34 -10.54 -9.00
C VAL A 325 10.01 -10.05 -7.72
N ASP A 326 9.52 -8.94 -7.15
CA ASP A 326 10.03 -8.41 -5.89
C ASP A 326 9.85 -9.42 -4.74
N ALA A 327 8.70 -10.10 -4.65
CA ALA A 327 8.43 -11.07 -3.59
C ALA A 327 9.44 -12.24 -3.57
N PHE A 328 9.83 -12.75 -4.75
CA PHE A 328 10.87 -13.78 -4.87
C PHE A 328 12.27 -13.20 -4.62
N LEU A 329 12.58 -12.08 -5.28
CA LEU A 329 13.91 -11.46 -5.25
C LEU A 329 14.29 -10.99 -3.85
N SER A 330 13.40 -10.26 -3.17
CA SER A 330 13.62 -9.76 -1.80
C SER A 330 13.77 -10.90 -0.78
N ALA A 331 13.22 -12.08 -1.07
CA ALA A 331 13.38 -13.27 -0.23
C ALA A 331 14.61 -14.12 -0.59
N GLY A 332 15.37 -13.76 -1.64
CA GLY A 332 16.64 -14.39 -2.00
C GLY A 332 16.50 -15.77 -2.64
N PHE A 333 15.45 -15.99 -3.43
CA PHE A 333 15.27 -17.20 -4.22
C PHE A 333 14.48 -16.91 -5.51
N SER A 334 14.36 -17.90 -6.40
CA SER A 334 13.66 -17.74 -7.69
C SER A 334 12.63 -18.84 -7.92
N PRO A 335 11.65 -18.64 -8.83
CA PRO A 335 10.74 -19.71 -9.22
C PRO A 335 11.46 -20.93 -9.79
N ALA A 336 12.56 -20.72 -10.54
CA ALA A 336 13.36 -21.82 -11.08
C ALA A 336 13.97 -22.67 -9.95
N GLU A 337 14.51 -22.02 -8.92
CA GLU A 337 15.05 -22.71 -7.75
C GLU A 337 13.99 -23.56 -7.06
N VAL A 338 12.76 -23.05 -6.88
CA VAL A 338 11.64 -23.82 -6.28
C VAL A 338 11.41 -25.12 -7.05
N MET A 339 11.44 -25.09 -8.38
CA MET A 339 11.22 -26.28 -9.22
C MET A 339 12.33 -27.33 -9.12
N ARG A 340 13.49 -26.99 -8.56
CA ARG A 340 14.53 -27.97 -8.22
C ARG A 340 14.16 -28.79 -6.98
N TYR A 341 13.29 -28.26 -6.12
CA TYR A 341 12.86 -28.91 -4.88
C TYR A 341 11.47 -29.53 -4.98
N VAL A 342 10.58 -28.91 -5.75
CA VAL A 342 9.16 -29.23 -5.83
C VAL A 342 8.79 -29.65 -7.26
N HIS A 343 7.92 -30.64 -7.39
CA HIS A 343 7.37 -31.00 -8.70
C HIS A 343 6.57 -29.80 -9.25
N PRO A 344 6.72 -29.39 -10.52
CA PRO A 344 6.13 -28.14 -11.00
C PRO A 344 4.60 -28.09 -10.95
N SER A 345 3.92 -29.25 -10.88
CA SER A 345 2.47 -29.32 -10.65
C SER A 345 2.02 -29.02 -9.21
N LEU A 346 2.97 -28.87 -8.27
CA LEU A 346 2.71 -28.58 -6.86
C LEU A 346 3.08 -27.13 -6.49
N VAL A 347 3.34 -26.29 -7.49
CA VAL A 347 3.48 -24.84 -7.33
C VAL A 347 2.25 -24.17 -7.94
N ALA A 348 1.31 -23.76 -7.10
CA ALA A 348 0.02 -23.20 -7.51
C ALA A 348 0.03 -21.66 -7.55
N SER A 349 -0.96 -21.07 -8.22
CA SER A 349 -1.27 -19.64 -8.07
C SER A 349 -2.74 -19.46 -7.69
N THR A 350 -2.95 -18.57 -6.73
CA THR A 350 -4.26 -18.15 -6.24
C THR A 350 -4.47 -16.65 -6.32
N GLN A 351 -3.54 -15.89 -6.93
CA GLN A 351 -3.64 -14.44 -7.09
C GLN A 351 -4.99 -14.07 -7.74
N GLY A 352 -5.67 -13.07 -7.19
CA GLY A 352 -6.98 -12.61 -7.67
C GLY A 352 -7.05 -11.11 -7.92
N THR A 353 -8.19 -10.66 -8.44
CA THR A 353 -8.53 -9.24 -8.61
C THR A 353 -10.01 -9.04 -8.29
N GLY A 354 -10.40 -7.87 -7.80
CA GLY A 354 -11.81 -7.54 -7.59
C GLY A 354 -12.54 -7.25 -8.90
N MET A 355 -11.88 -6.59 -9.87
CA MET A 355 -12.51 -6.13 -11.12
C MET A 355 -11.83 -6.55 -12.42
N GLY A 356 -10.62 -7.13 -12.38
CA GLY A 356 -9.87 -7.53 -13.57
C GLY A 356 -9.15 -6.35 -14.23
N GLY A 357 -8.80 -6.50 -15.52
CA GLY A 357 -8.11 -5.46 -16.29
C GLY A 357 -9.03 -4.30 -16.67
N MET A 358 -9.09 -3.29 -15.81
CA MET A 358 -10.08 -2.21 -15.93
C MET A 358 -9.80 -1.25 -17.10
N THR A 359 -8.53 -0.94 -17.38
CA THR A 359 -8.16 -0.11 -18.54
C THR A 359 -8.48 -0.81 -19.85
N SER A 360 -8.22 -2.12 -19.91
CA SER A 360 -8.64 -2.98 -21.03
C SER A 360 -10.16 -3.04 -21.14
N MET A 361 -10.88 -3.12 -20.02
CA MET A 361 -12.34 -3.11 -19.99
C MET A 361 -12.92 -1.82 -20.56
N GLN A 362 -12.38 -0.67 -20.15
CA GLN A 362 -12.77 0.64 -20.67
C GLN A 362 -12.54 0.72 -22.19
N THR A 363 -11.36 0.30 -22.66
CA THR A 363 -11.05 0.29 -24.11
C THR A 363 -11.94 -0.68 -24.88
N MET A 364 -12.26 -1.83 -24.30
CA MET A 364 -13.13 -2.84 -24.94
C MET A 364 -14.54 -2.31 -25.18
N TYR A 365 -15.15 -1.65 -24.17
CA TYR A 365 -16.52 -1.14 -24.25
C TYR A 365 -16.62 0.22 -24.95
N HIS A 366 -15.68 1.13 -24.70
CA HIS A 366 -15.75 2.51 -25.19
C HIS A 366 -14.93 2.75 -26.46
N GLY A 367 -13.92 1.94 -26.76
CA GLY A 367 -12.99 2.17 -27.88
C GLY A 367 -13.70 2.38 -29.22
N ASN A 368 -14.42 1.36 -29.70
CA ASN A 368 -15.15 1.45 -30.97
C ASN A 368 -16.25 2.52 -30.95
N LEU A 369 -16.93 2.72 -29.82
CA LEU A 369 -17.98 3.74 -29.68
C LEU A 369 -17.41 5.16 -29.87
N LEU A 370 -16.15 5.37 -29.45
CA LEU A 370 -15.43 6.63 -29.57
C LEU A 370 -14.55 6.72 -30.82
N GLY A 371 -14.62 5.73 -31.73
CA GLY A 371 -13.77 5.67 -32.92
C GLY A 371 -12.29 5.42 -32.63
N ARG A 372 -11.96 4.90 -31.45
CA ARG A 372 -10.59 4.48 -31.07
C ARG A 372 -10.40 3.01 -31.42
N ASN A 373 -9.27 2.70 -32.05
CA ASN A 373 -8.90 1.31 -32.33
C ASN A 373 -8.69 0.54 -31.02
N LYS A 374 -9.06 -0.74 -31.02
CA LYS A 374 -8.78 -1.67 -29.93
C LYS A 374 -8.00 -2.89 -30.43
N PRO A 375 -7.08 -3.47 -29.63
CA PRO A 375 -6.45 -4.74 -29.95
C PRO A 375 -7.47 -5.86 -30.19
N ASN A 376 -7.14 -6.80 -31.09
CA ASN A 376 -8.03 -7.92 -31.45
C ASN A 376 -8.22 -8.92 -30.30
N ASP A 377 -7.23 -9.03 -29.41
CA ASP A 377 -7.15 -9.93 -28.27
C ASP A 377 -7.58 -9.27 -26.95
N ILE A 378 -8.02 -8.01 -26.96
CA ILE A 378 -8.33 -7.24 -25.74
C ILE A 378 -9.30 -7.93 -24.77
N LEU A 379 -10.19 -8.80 -25.27
CA LEU A 379 -11.11 -9.54 -24.41
C LEU A 379 -10.36 -10.38 -23.36
N GLN A 380 -9.19 -10.94 -23.71
CA GLN A 380 -8.41 -11.75 -22.77
C GLN A 380 -7.91 -10.89 -21.59
N GLU A 381 -7.49 -9.65 -21.84
CA GLU A 381 -6.91 -8.75 -20.83
C GLU A 381 -7.95 -8.22 -19.84
N VAL A 382 -9.25 -8.34 -20.17
CA VAL A 382 -10.35 -8.01 -19.26
C VAL A 382 -10.59 -9.11 -18.22
N LEU A 383 -10.21 -10.35 -18.51
CA LEU A 383 -10.53 -11.50 -17.67
C LEU A 383 -9.71 -11.48 -16.37
N PRO A 384 -10.34 -11.54 -15.17
CA PRO A 384 -9.63 -11.51 -13.89
C PRO A 384 -8.49 -12.52 -13.75
N ASN A 385 -8.67 -13.73 -14.28
CA ASN A 385 -7.65 -14.78 -14.22
C ASN A 385 -6.43 -14.51 -15.11
N VAL A 386 -6.53 -13.66 -16.13
CA VAL A 386 -5.42 -13.37 -17.06
C VAL A 386 -4.33 -12.52 -16.37
N VAL A 387 -4.72 -11.68 -15.41
CA VAL A 387 -3.76 -10.93 -14.56
C VAL A 387 -2.78 -11.86 -13.85
N ALA A 388 -3.27 -12.97 -13.30
CA ALA A 388 -2.43 -13.99 -12.66
C ALA A 388 -1.78 -14.93 -13.69
N ALA A 389 -2.43 -15.19 -14.83
CA ALA A 389 -1.87 -16.03 -15.88
C ALA A 389 -0.57 -15.44 -16.46
N HIS A 390 -0.48 -14.12 -16.65
CA HIS A 390 0.74 -13.46 -17.12
C HIS A 390 1.93 -13.73 -16.19
N VAL A 391 1.72 -13.75 -14.87
CA VAL A 391 2.77 -14.09 -13.89
C VAL A 391 3.28 -15.52 -14.06
N VAL A 392 2.36 -16.48 -14.20
CA VAL A 392 2.76 -17.88 -14.35
C VAL A 392 3.39 -18.14 -15.71
N GLN A 393 2.82 -17.58 -16.78
CA GLN A 393 3.30 -17.77 -18.14
C GLN A 393 4.67 -17.13 -18.38
N SER A 394 4.94 -15.98 -17.78
CA SER A 394 6.12 -15.16 -18.11
C SER A 394 7.22 -15.17 -17.06
N TYR A 395 6.99 -15.77 -15.89
CA TYR A 395 7.96 -15.78 -14.79
C TYR A 395 8.00 -17.09 -14.00
N VAL A 396 6.87 -17.50 -13.39
CA VAL A 396 6.87 -18.64 -12.45
C VAL A 396 7.04 -19.99 -13.18
N GLY A 397 6.36 -20.17 -14.30
CA GLY A 397 6.48 -21.36 -15.17
C GLY A 397 5.96 -22.66 -14.54
N SER A 398 5.04 -22.59 -13.58
CA SER A 398 4.49 -23.76 -12.90
C SER A 398 3.35 -24.44 -13.67
N TYR A 399 3.08 -25.69 -13.29
CA TYR A 399 1.98 -26.51 -13.80
C TYR A 399 0.90 -26.77 -12.75
N GLY A 400 0.98 -26.07 -11.61
CA GLY A 400 0.05 -26.26 -10.50
C GLY A 400 -1.31 -25.61 -10.73
N SER A 401 -2.19 -25.80 -9.75
CA SER A 401 -3.55 -25.26 -9.78
C SER A 401 -3.56 -23.75 -9.97
N MET A 402 -4.41 -23.28 -10.87
CA MET A 402 -4.71 -21.85 -11.11
C MET A 402 -6.16 -21.57 -10.69
N ILE A 403 -6.37 -21.03 -9.48
CA ILE A 403 -7.71 -20.73 -8.95
C ILE A 403 -7.73 -19.29 -8.47
N HIS A 404 -8.47 -18.43 -9.16
CA HIS A 404 -8.42 -16.98 -8.96
C HIS A 404 -9.72 -16.51 -8.27
N PRO A 405 -9.68 -16.21 -6.97
CA PRO A 405 -10.86 -15.76 -6.25
C PRO A 405 -11.25 -14.34 -6.69
N VAL A 406 -12.56 -14.08 -6.67
CA VAL A 406 -13.14 -12.74 -6.80
C VAL A 406 -14.02 -12.53 -5.58
N ALA A 407 -13.51 -11.81 -4.59
CA ALA A 407 -14.18 -11.56 -3.31
C ALA A 407 -14.23 -10.05 -2.99
N ALA A 408 -14.38 -9.23 -4.04
CA ALA A 408 -14.35 -7.77 -3.95
C ALA A 408 -13.12 -7.30 -3.13
N CYS A 409 -13.33 -6.48 -2.11
CA CYS A 409 -12.27 -5.95 -1.23
C CYS A 409 -11.54 -7.02 -0.38
N ALA A 410 -12.12 -8.22 -0.24
CA ALA A 410 -11.52 -9.33 0.51
C ALA A 410 -10.69 -10.29 -0.35
N THR A 411 -10.54 -10.02 -1.66
CA THR A 411 -9.90 -10.93 -2.62
C THR A 411 -8.53 -11.45 -2.19
N ALA A 412 -7.60 -10.59 -1.78
CA ALA A 412 -6.27 -11.03 -1.34
C ALA A 412 -6.30 -11.91 -0.07
N ALA A 413 -7.23 -11.68 0.86
CA ALA A 413 -7.38 -12.53 2.05
C ALA A 413 -7.93 -13.91 1.68
N VAL A 414 -8.93 -13.96 0.78
CA VAL A 414 -9.50 -15.22 0.25
C VAL A 414 -8.47 -15.97 -0.60
N SER A 415 -7.60 -15.27 -1.33
CA SER A 415 -6.46 -15.90 -2.02
C SER A 415 -5.55 -16.62 -1.03
N VAL A 416 -5.28 -16.04 0.13
CA VAL A 416 -4.40 -16.68 1.13
C VAL A 416 -5.08 -17.86 1.79
N GLU A 417 -6.38 -17.77 2.10
CA GLU A 417 -7.18 -18.92 2.54
C GLU A 417 -7.09 -20.08 1.54
N GLU A 418 -7.40 -19.83 0.27
CA GLU A 418 -7.35 -20.87 -0.78
C GLU A 418 -5.93 -21.46 -0.91
N GLY A 419 -4.88 -20.64 -0.76
CA GLY A 419 -3.50 -21.10 -0.76
C GLY A 419 -3.14 -21.98 0.45
N VAL A 420 -3.55 -21.57 1.65
CA VAL A 420 -3.39 -22.35 2.89
C VAL A 420 -4.09 -23.70 2.76
N ASP A 421 -5.31 -23.74 2.25
CA ASP A 421 -6.08 -24.96 2.07
C ASP A 421 -5.47 -25.89 1.04
N LYS A 422 -4.93 -25.35 -0.07
CA LYS A 422 -4.19 -26.17 -1.05
C LYS A 422 -2.97 -26.85 -0.44
N ILE A 423 -2.20 -26.14 0.39
CA ILE A 423 -1.02 -26.72 1.05
C ILE A 423 -1.43 -27.79 2.06
N ARG A 424 -2.40 -27.49 2.93
CA ARG A 424 -2.90 -28.44 3.94
C ARG A 424 -3.51 -29.70 3.34
N LEU A 425 -4.13 -29.60 2.17
CA LEU A 425 -4.70 -30.74 1.44
C LEU A 425 -3.68 -31.49 0.56
N GLY A 426 -2.40 -31.07 0.56
CA GLY A 426 -1.36 -31.68 -0.27
C GLY A 426 -1.52 -31.42 -1.78
N LYS A 427 -2.32 -30.42 -2.17
CA LYS A 427 -2.51 -30.02 -3.58
C LYS A 427 -1.42 -29.08 -4.08
N ALA A 428 -0.63 -28.49 -3.17
CA ALA A 428 0.51 -27.65 -3.46
C ALA A 428 1.54 -27.77 -2.31
N GLU A 429 2.81 -27.49 -2.61
CA GLU A 429 3.84 -27.26 -1.59
C GLU A 429 4.26 -25.79 -1.54
N MET A 430 4.02 -25.06 -2.63
CA MET A 430 4.18 -23.61 -2.71
C MET A 430 2.98 -22.98 -3.44
N VAL A 431 2.55 -21.81 -2.99
CA VAL A 431 1.45 -21.05 -3.61
C VAL A 431 1.87 -19.59 -3.80
N VAL A 432 1.72 -19.08 -5.02
CA VAL A 432 1.79 -17.65 -5.32
C VAL A 432 0.40 -17.06 -5.11
N ALA A 433 0.20 -16.40 -3.97
CA ALA A 433 -1.08 -15.83 -3.53
C ALA A 433 -1.04 -14.30 -3.60
N GLY A 434 -2.19 -13.65 -3.45
CA GLY A 434 -2.29 -12.19 -3.34
C GLY A 434 -3.45 -11.61 -4.12
N GLY A 435 -3.33 -10.33 -4.45
CA GLY A 435 -4.30 -9.66 -5.30
C GLY A 435 -3.95 -8.21 -5.57
N LEU A 436 -4.48 -7.68 -6.66
CA LEU A 436 -4.28 -6.29 -7.09
C LEU A 436 -5.56 -5.77 -7.75
N ASP A 437 -5.74 -4.45 -7.71
CA ASP A 437 -6.78 -3.76 -8.47
C ASP A 437 -6.33 -2.34 -8.84
N ASP A 438 -7.08 -1.75 -9.76
CA ASP A 438 -6.82 -0.45 -10.35
C ASP A 438 -7.99 0.52 -10.17
N LEU A 439 -7.79 1.77 -10.59
CA LEU A 439 -8.76 2.85 -10.65
C LEU A 439 -9.04 3.21 -12.12
N THR A 440 -10.32 3.31 -12.47
CA THR A 440 -10.76 3.97 -13.70
C THR A 440 -11.93 4.90 -13.39
N LEU A 441 -12.24 5.78 -14.34
CA LEU A 441 -13.35 6.71 -14.26
C LEU A 441 -14.69 6.04 -13.90
N GLU A 442 -14.97 4.86 -14.46
CA GLU A 442 -16.21 4.11 -14.23
C GLU A 442 -16.34 3.66 -12.77
N ALA A 443 -15.24 3.22 -12.16
CA ALA A 443 -15.24 2.84 -10.74
C ALA A 443 -15.40 4.07 -9.83
N ILE A 444 -14.68 5.15 -10.13
CA ILE A 444 -14.76 6.42 -9.35
C ILE A 444 -16.20 6.95 -9.32
N ILE A 445 -16.87 6.94 -10.47
CA ILE A 445 -18.28 7.35 -10.57
C ILE A 445 -19.18 6.35 -9.84
N GLY A 446 -19.02 5.05 -10.12
CA GLY A 446 -19.86 4.00 -9.55
C GLY A 446 -19.83 3.97 -8.02
N PHE A 447 -18.64 4.00 -7.40
CA PHE A 447 -18.53 4.07 -5.94
C PHE A 447 -19.02 5.41 -5.37
N GLY A 448 -18.86 6.50 -6.14
CA GLY A 448 -19.40 7.81 -5.78
C GLY A 448 -20.94 7.84 -5.74
N ASP A 449 -21.59 7.21 -6.71
CA ASP A 449 -23.05 7.07 -6.82
C ASP A 449 -23.63 6.18 -5.70
N MET A 450 -22.84 5.20 -5.24
CA MET A 450 -23.15 4.37 -4.07
C MET A 450 -22.91 5.08 -2.74
N ALA A 451 -22.39 6.32 -2.75
CA ALA A 451 -21.95 7.07 -1.58
C ALA A 451 -20.94 6.30 -0.70
N ALA A 452 -20.11 5.45 -1.32
CA ALA A 452 -19.13 4.65 -0.60
C ALA A 452 -17.80 5.40 -0.41
N THR A 453 -17.44 6.25 -1.39
CA THR A 453 -16.22 7.06 -1.37
C THR A 453 -16.44 8.46 -0.79
N ALA A 454 -15.43 8.98 -0.10
CA ALA A 454 -15.45 10.31 0.52
C ALA A 454 -15.55 11.41 -0.56
N ASP A 455 -16.57 12.26 -0.47
CA ASP A 455 -16.74 13.41 -1.37
C ASP A 455 -15.67 14.47 -1.09
N THR A 456 -14.93 14.89 -2.14
CA THR A 456 -13.81 15.81 -1.98
C THR A 456 -14.24 17.17 -1.42
N SER A 457 -15.37 17.70 -1.89
CA SER A 457 -15.84 19.03 -1.45
C SER A 457 -16.28 19.01 0.02
N MET A 458 -16.91 17.92 0.45
CA MET A 458 -17.31 17.74 1.84
C MET A 458 -16.10 17.59 2.77
N MET A 459 -15.08 16.84 2.36
CA MET A 459 -13.86 16.66 3.16
C MET A 459 -13.07 17.96 3.32
N ARG A 460 -12.86 18.71 2.22
CA ARG A 460 -12.23 20.05 2.27
C ARG A 460 -13.06 21.03 3.11
N GLY A 461 -14.39 20.96 2.99
CA GLY A 461 -15.32 21.75 3.82
C GLY A 461 -15.24 21.47 5.33
N ARG A 462 -14.67 20.33 5.74
CA ARG A 462 -14.35 19.98 7.13
C ARG A 462 -12.93 20.38 7.57
N GLY A 463 -12.20 21.12 6.72
CA GLY A 463 -10.82 21.54 6.96
C GLY A 463 -9.83 20.38 6.94
N ILE A 464 -10.12 19.32 6.18
CA ILE A 464 -9.26 18.15 6.08
C ILE A 464 -8.39 18.28 4.82
N HIS A 465 -7.08 18.10 4.98
CA HIS A 465 -6.13 18.06 3.87
C HIS A 465 -6.30 16.78 3.04
N ASP A 466 -6.11 16.84 1.72
CA ASP A 466 -6.33 15.73 0.79
C ASP A 466 -5.60 14.44 1.20
N SER A 467 -4.33 14.55 1.60
CA SER A 467 -3.53 13.42 2.09
C SER A 467 -4.05 12.75 3.38
N LYS A 468 -5.07 13.34 4.02
CA LYS A 468 -5.71 12.88 5.26
C LYS A 468 -7.20 12.58 5.07
N PHE A 469 -7.67 12.45 3.83
CA PHE A 469 -9.06 12.08 3.55
C PHE A 469 -9.41 10.69 4.07
N SER A 470 -8.51 9.73 3.90
CA SER A 470 -8.65 8.41 4.49
C SER A 470 -8.32 8.51 5.97
N ARG A 471 -9.35 8.46 6.81
CA ARG A 471 -9.25 8.69 8.26
C ARG A 471 -10.07 7.68 9.06
N PRO A 472 -9.73 6.38 9.01
CA PRO A 472 -10.51 5.36 9.68
C PRO A 472 -10.63 5.62 11.19
N ASN A 473 -11.79 5.28 11.74
CA ASN A 473 -12.18 5.50 13.15
C ASN A 473 -12.30 6.98 13.59
N ASP A 474 -11.95 7.95 12.76
CA ASP A 474 -12.06 9.37 13.12
C ASP A 474 -13.52 9.84 13.03
N ARG A 475 -13.94 10.68 13.97
CA ARG A 475 -15.29 11.24 14.04
C ARG A 475 -15.72 12.03 12.79
N ARG A 476 -14.77 12.46 11.97
CA ARG A 476 -15.02 13.24 10.74
C ARG A 476 -14.99 12.40 9.46
N ARG A 477 -14.81 11.07 9.54
CA ARG A 477 -14.81 10.15 8.38
C ARG A 477 -16.11 10.23 7.59
N LEU A 478 -16.04 10.05 6.26
CA LEU A 478 -17.19 10.19 5.36
C LEU A 478 -17.27 9.13 4.25
N GLY A 479 -16.36 8.17 4.23
CA GLY A 479 -16.22 7.22 3.13
C GLY A 479 -14.78 6.82 2.93
N PHE A 480 -14.57 5.80 2.11
CA PHE A 480 -13.22 5.34 1.78
C PHE A 480 -12.60 6.21 0.68
N VAL A 481 -11.27 6.14 0.58
CA VAL A 481 -10.50 6.74 -0.50
C VAL A 481 -10.04 5.64 -1.43
N GLU A 482 -10.39 5.70 -2.71
CA GLU A 482 -9.99 4.72 -3.71
C GLU A 482 -8.47 4.70 -3.91
N ALA A 483 -7.89 3.50 -4.08
CA ALA A 483 -6.46 3.34 -4.37
C ALA A 483 -6.17 2.31 -5.46
N GLN A 484 -5.01 2.46 -6.10
CA GLN A 484 -4.38 1.46 -6.96
C GLN A 484 -3.44 0.57 -6.15
N GLY A 485 -3.28 -0.68 -6.59
CA GLY A 485 -2.19 -1.53 -6.15
C GLY A 485 -2.62 -2.82 -5.47
N GLY A 486 -1.70 -3.39 -4.70
CA GLY A 486 -1.82 -4.68 -4.02
C GLY A 486 -0.49 -5.41 -4.06
N GLY A 487 -0.49 -6.73 -4.21
CA GLY A 487 0.76 -7.46 -4.43
C GLY A 487 0.66 -8.97 -4.29
N THR A 488 1.79 -9.57 -3.93
CA THR A 488 2.02 -11.02 -3.89
C THR A 488 2.49 -11.47 -2.52
N ILE A 489 1.95 -12.60 -2.07
CA ILE A 489 2.35 -13.34 -0.87
C ILE A 489 2.77 -14.75 -1.31
N LEU A 490 3.97 -15.17 -0.96
CA LEU A 490 4.49 -16.50 -1.25
C LEU A 490 4.25 -17.40 -0.03
N LEU A 491 3.39 -18.40 -0.20
CA LEU A 491 3.10 -19.40 0.82
C LEU A 491 3.88 -20.68 0.53
N ALA A 492 4.45 -21.30 1.56
CA ALA A 492 5.09 -22.61 1.44
C ALA A 492 4.69 -23.53 2.60
N ARG A 493 4.78 -24.84 2.35
CA ARG A 493 4.77 -25.84 3.42
C ARG A 493 6.05 -25.68 4.26
N GLY A 494 5.94 -25.80 5.59
CA GLY A 494 7.05 -25.47 6.49
C GLY A 494 8.28 -26.36 6.33
N ASP A 495 8.11 -27.65 6.01
CA ASP A 495 9.20 -28.57 5.69
C ASP A 495 9.95 -28.20 4.40
N LEU A 496 9.24 -27.68 3.39
CA LEU A 496 9.86 -27.13 2.18
C LEU A 496 10.69 -25.88 2.51
N ALA A 497 10.14 -24.97 3.32
CA ALA A 497 10.86 -23.79 3.79
C ALA A 497 12.14 -24.16 4.55
N LEU A 498 12.07 -25.15 5.45
CA LEU A 498 13.23 -25.70 6.16
C LEU A 498 14.28 -26.27 5.19
N LYS A 499 13.84 -27.13 4.26
CA LYS A 499 14.70 -27.83 3.30
C LYS A 499 15.46 -26.85 2.40
N MET A 500 14.76 -25.86 1.85
CA MET A 500 15.35 -24.83 1.00
C MET A 500 16.08 -23.74 1.80
N GLY A 501 15.79 -23.61 3.10
CA GLY A 501 16.29 -22.52 3.93
C GLY A 501 15.70 -21.18 3.52
N LEU A 502 14.42 -21.18 3.13
CA LEU A 502 13.69 -19.96 2.80
C LEU A 502 13.51 -19.13 4.07
N PRO A 503 13.56 -17.80 3.99
CA PRO A 503 13.14 -16.98 5.11
C PRO A 503 11.66 -17.25 5.43
N VAL A 504 11.27 -17.12 6.70
CA VAL A 504 9.88 -17.15 7.13
C VAL A 504 9.55 -15.78 7.70
N LEU A 505 8.59 -15.09 7.09
CA LEU A 505 8.11 -13.78 7.52
C LEU A 505 7.05 -13.90 8.62
N ALA A 506 6.19 -14.92 8.52
CA ALA A 506 5.20 -15.27 9.53
C ALA A 506 4.69 -16.70 9.30
N VAL A 507 4.15 -17.32 10.36
CA VAL A 507 3.35 -18.55 10.27
C VAL A 507 1.88 -18.15 10.09
N VAL A 508 1.21 -18.70 9.07
CA VAL A 508 -0.24 -18.49 8.87
C VAL A 508 -1.00 -19.49 9.74
N ALA A 509 -1.30 -19.08 10.97
CA ALA A 509 -1.99 -19.95 11.92
C ALA A 509 -3.42 -20.26 11.46
N TYR A 510 -4.11 -19.24 10.96
CA TYR A 510 -5.51 -19.31 10.55
C TYR A 510 -5.77 -18.40 9.35
N ALA A 511 -6.56 -18.87 8.39
CA ALA A 511 -7.09 -18.08 7.28
C ALA A 511 -8.45 -18.69 6.91
N GLN A 512 -9.50 -17.89 6.93
CA GLN A 512 -10.85 -18.35 6.57
C GLN A 512 -11.74 -17.17 6.15
N SER A 513 -12.65 -17.41 5.21
CA SER A 513 -13.70 -16.47 4.81
C SER A 513 -15.09 -16.88 5.28
N PHE A 514 -15.96 -15.88 5.39
CA PHE A 514 -17.29 -15.99 5.97
C PHE A 514 -18.30 -15.15 5.21
N GLY A 515 -19.53 -15.68 5.15
CA GLY A 515 -20.73 -14.94 4.76
C GLY A 515 -21.46 -14.34 5.96
N ASP A 516 -22.15 -13.23 5.75
CA ASP A 516 -22.88 -12.52 6.82
C ASP A 516 -24.33 -12.99 7.03
N GLY A 517 -24.80 -13.92 6.20
CA GLY A 517 -26.18 -14.42 6.23
C GLY A 517 -27.15 -13.60 5.35
N VAL A 518 -28.46 -13.76 5.60
CA VAL A 518 -29.51 -13.12 4.80
C VAL A 518 -29.59 -11.64 5.13
N HIS A 519 -29.33 -10.79 4.14
CA HIS A 519 -29.39 -9.33 4.25
C HIS A 519 -29.99 -8.74 2.96
N THR A 520 -30.56 -7.53 3.03
CA THR A 520 -31.18 -6.85 1.88
C THR A 520 -30.23 -5.92 1.14
N SER A 521 -29.08 -5.59 1.73
CA SER A 521 -28.09 -4.65 1.19
C SER A 521 -26.76 -5.35 0.94
N ILE A 522 -26.37 -5.43 -0.34
CA ILE A 522 -25.13 -6.05 -0.82
C ILE A 522 -23.82 -5.42 -0.25
N PRO A 523 -23.70 -4.09 -0.10
CA PRO A 523 -22.46 -3.48 0.40
C PRO A 523 -22.41 -3.40 1.94
N ALA A 524 -23.47 -3.80 2.65
CA ALA A 524 -23.48 -3.69 4.11
C ALA A 524 -22.48 -4.68 4.71
N PRO A 525 -21.55 -4.23 5.57
CA PRO A 525 -20.70 -5.15 6.32
C PRO A 525 -21.52 -5.89 7.37
N GLY A 526 -21.08 -7.10 7.72
CA GLY A 526 -21.67 -7.88 8.81
C GLY A 526 -20.63 -8.48 9.75
N LEU A 527 -21.13 -9.32 10.66
CA LEU A 527 -20.34 -9.98 11.70
C LEU A 527 -20.04 -11.45 11.37
N GLY A 528 -20.15 -11.88 10.11
CA GLY A 528 -19.96 -13.29 9.72
C GLY A 528 -18.61 -13.86 10.16
N ALA A 529 -17.55 -13.05 10.11
CA ALA A 529 -16.21 -13.41 10.56
C ALA A 529 -16.11 -13.75 12.06
N LEU A 530 -17.09 -13.35 12.89
CA LEU A 530 -17.16 -13.76 14.29
C LEU A 530 -17.28 -15.29 14.43
N GLY A 531 -17.73 -15.97 13.38
CA GLY A 531 -17.72 -17.42 13.26
C GLY A 531 -16.35 -18.06 13.48
N ALA A 532 -15.24 -17.32 13.29
CA ALA A 532 -13.89 -17.76 13.65
C ALA A 532 -13.76 -18.10 15.15
N GLY A 533 -14.48 -17.37 16.00
CA GLY A 533 -14.56 -17.56 17.45
C GLY A 533 -15.61 -18.57 17.90
N ARG A 534 -16.25 -19.31 16.99
CA ARG A 534 -17.30 -20.30 17.33
C ARG A 534 -16.70 -21.42 18.19
N GLY A 535 -17.13 -21.49 19.45
CA GLY A 535 -16.60 -22.43 20.44
C GLY A 535 -15.71 -21.78 21.49
N GLY A 536 -15.58 -20.45 21.47
CA GLY A 536 -14.85 -19.67 22.48
C GLY A 536 -13.35 -19.99 22.51
N THR A 537 -12.84 -20.28 23.70
CA THR A 537 -11.46 -20.75 23.93
C THR A 537 -11.13 -22.07 23.22
N GLN A 538 -12.14 -22.76 22.67
CA GLN A 538 -12.00 -24.00 21.89
C GLN A 538 -12.36 -23.82 20.42
N SER A 539 -12.51 -22.58 19.97
CA SER A 539 -12.80 -22.26 18.57
C SER A 539 -11.66 -22.71 17.63
N PRO A 540 -11.94 -22.88 16.32
CA PRO A 540 -10.90 -23.20 15.34
C PRO A 540 -9.73 -22.21 15.36
N LEU A 541 -10.02 -20.91 15.49
CA LEU A 541 -9.00 -19.87 15.63
C LEU A 541 -8.15 -20.05 16.91
N ALA A 542 -8.81 -20.19 18.07
CA ALA A 542 -8.10 -20.34 19.34
C ALA A 542 -7.24 -21.62 19.39
N ARG A 543 -7.72 -22.73 18.81
CA ARG A 543 -6.95 -23.98 18.71
C ARG A 543 -5.76 -23.86 17.76
N ALA A 544 -5.94 -23.18 16.63
CA ALA A 544 -4.86 -22.97 15.66
C ALA A 544 -3.73 -22.12 16.26
N LEU A 545 -4.08 -21.04 16.97
CA LEU A 545 -3.14 -20.21 17.72
C LEU A 545 -2.48 -20.98 18.88
N GLY A 546 -3.29 -21.72 19.64
CA GLY A 546 -2.81 -22.50 20.79
C GLY A 546 -1.78 -23.58 20.43
N LYS A 547 -1.89 -24.21 19.24
CA LYS A 547 -0.86 -25.12 18.71
C LYS A 547 0.50 -24.47 18.55
N LEU A 548 0.52 -23.16 18.33
CA LEU A 548 1.74 -22.37 18.19
C LEU A 548 2.14 -21.72 19.52
N GLY A 549 1.50 -22.03 20.63
CA GLY A 549 1.80 -21.40 21.93
C GLY A 549 1.31 -19.95 22.04
N VAL A 550 0.30 -19.57 21.24
CA VAL A 550 -0.30 -18.22 21.25
C VAL A 550 -1.69 -18.29 21.88
N GLY A 551 -1.88 -17.56 22.98
CA GLY A 551 -3.16 -17.34 23.64
C GLY A 551 -3.89 -16.07 23.16
N ALA A 552 -5.07 -15.80 23.73
CA ALA A 552 -5.88 -14.63 23.39
C ALA A 552 -5.15 -13.30 23.70
N ASP A 553 -4.36 -13.26 24.77
CA ASP A 553 -3.61 -12.06 25.19
C ASP A 553 -2.32 -11.85 24.39
N ASP A 554 -1.77 -12.90 23.77
CA ASP A 554 -0.59 -12.81 22.89
C ASP A 554 -0.94 -12.20 21.52
N VAL A 555 -2.23 -12.16 21.15
CA VAL A 555 -2.73 -11.45 19.98
C VAL A 555 -2.81 -9.96 20.32
N ALA A 556 -1.81 -9.18 19.90
CA ALA A 556 -1.70 -7.79 20.32
C ALA A 556 -2.12 -6.79 19.25
N VAL A 557 -1.98 -7.14 17.98
CA VAL A 557 -2.19 -6.21 16.85
C VAL A 557 -3.41 -6.63 16.04
N ILE A 558 -4.31 -5.68 15.78
CA ILE A 558 -5.46 -5.87 14.89
C ILE A 558 -5.29 -4.94 13.69
N SER A 559 -4.87 -5.51 12.56
CA SER A 559 -4.86 -4.83 11.28
C SER A 559 -6.26 -4.85 10.68
N LYS A 560 -7.05 -3.84 11.00
CA LYS A 560 -8.45 -3.73 10.57
C LYS A 560 -8.53 -3.41 9.07
N HIS A 561 -9.62 -3.84 8.46
CA HIS A 561 -10.01 -3.40 7.13
C HIS A 561 -10.24 -1.89 7.12
N ASP A 562 -10.88 -1.31 8.14
CA ASP A 562 -10.90 0.12 8.46
C ASP A 562 -10.91 1.04 7.23
N THR A 563 -12.07 1.08 6.57
CA THR A 563 -12.23 1.78 5.29
C THR A 563 -12.56 3.25 5.44
N SER A 564 -12.58 3.83 6.65
CA SER A 564 -13.01 5.23 6.84
C SER A 564 -14.48 5.44 6.47
N THR A 565 -15.28 4.37 6.51
CA THR A 565 -16.73 4.41 6.27
C THR A 565 -17.48 4.36 7.59
N LEU A 566 -18.68 4.94 7.61
CA LEU A 566 -19.50 5.01 8.82
C LEU A 566 -19.97 3.62 9.29
N ALA A 567 -20.18 2.69 8.36
CA ALA A 567 -20.69 1.34 8.69
C ALA A 567 -19.58 0.34 9.02
N ASN A 568 -18.45 0.35 8.28
CA ASN A 568 -17.40 -0.65 8.46
C ASN A 568 -16.68 -0.50 9.80
N ASP A 569 -16.19 0.71 10.09
CA ASP A 569 -15.24 0.90 11.19
C ASP A 569 -15.85 0.50 12.56
N PRO A 570 -17.12 0.85 12.88
CA PRO A 570 -17.79 0.36 14.08
C PRO A 570 -18.11 -1.14 14.05
N ASN A 571 -18.59 -1.68 12.91
CA ASN A 571 -18.88 -3.10 12.76
C ASN A 571 -17.64 -3.97 13.02
N GLU A 572 -16.49 -3.55 12.50
CA GLU A 572 -15.24 -4.27 12.65
C GLU A 572 -14.66 -4.14 14.07
N THR A 573 -14.84 -2.99 14.73
CA THR A 573 -14.53 -2.84 16.16
C THR A 573 -15.38 -3.80 16.99
N GLU A 574 -16.70 -3.84 16.76
CA GLU A 574 -17.61 -4.77 17.45
C GLU A 574 -17.22 -6.24 17.21
N LEU A 575 -16.91 -6.59 15.96
CA LEU A 575 -16.47 -7.94 15.57
C LEU A 575 -15.29 -8.41 16.42
N HIS A 576 -14.24 -7.61 16.49
CA HIS A 576 -12.99 -7.96 17.16
C HIS A 576 -13.10 -7.89 18.68
N GLU A 577 -13.89 -6.96 19.22
CA GLU A 577 -14.19 -6.90 20.66
C GLU A 577 -14.90 -8.19 21.11
N ARG A 578 -15.95 -8.60 20.39
CA ARG A 578 -16.67 -9.86 20.68
C ARG A 578 -15.79 -11.10 20.47
N LEU A 579 -14.91 -11.06 19.47
CA LEU A 579 -13.99 -12.16 19.20
C LEU A 579 -12.98 -12.33 20.34
N ALA A 580 -12.41 -11.23 20.82
CA ALA A 580 -11.51 -11.19 21.97
C ALA A 580 -12.17 -11.76 23.23
N ASP A 581 -13.39 -11.31 23.55
CA ASP A 581 -14.18 -11.82 24.68
C ASP A 581 -14.43 -13.34 24.54
N SER A 582 -14.84 -13.77 23.35
CA SER A 582 -15.12 -15.19 23.07
C SER A 582 -13.87 -16.07 23.27
N MET A 583 -12.71 -15.56 22.87
CA MET A 583 -11.42 -16.24 23.06
C MET A 583 -10.90 -16.20 24.50
N GLY A 584 -11.57 -15.47 25.41
CA GLY A 584 -11.20 -15.37 26.81
C GLY A 584 -10.03 -14.42 27.07
N ARG A 585 -9.97 -13.31 26.33
CA ARG A 585 -8.99 -12.24 26.56
C ARG A 585 -9.14 -11.65 27.97
N SER A 586 -8.01 -11.34 28.61
CA SER A 586 -7.98 -10.75 29.94
C SER A 586 -8.34 -9.26 29.93
N GLU A 587 -9.01 -8.81 30.99
CA GLU A 587 -9.29 -7.39 31.20
C GLU A 587 -8.00 -6.57 31.21
N GLY A 588 -7.97 -5.48 30.44
CA GLY A 588 -6.81 -4.59 30.32
C GLY A 588 -5.72 -5.06 29.35
N ALA A 589 -5.85 -6.22 28.69
CA ALA A 589 -4.94 -6.62 27.63
C ALA A 589 -5.25 -5.82 26.33
N PRO A 590 -4.36 -4.94 25.84
CA PRO A 590 -4.70 -3.99 24.77
C PRO A 590 -4.64 -4.61 23.37
N LEU A 591 -5.63 -4.30 22.53
CA LEU A 591 -5.65 -4.56 21.10
C LEU A 591 -5.22 -3.29 20.36
N PHE A 592 -3.98 -3.25 19.90
CA PHE A 592 -3.48 -2.12 19.13
C PHE A 592 -4.04 -2.16 17.71
N VAL A 593 -4.77 -1.11 17.36
CA VAL A 593 -5.44 -0.99 16.07
C VAL A 593 -4.50 -0.37 15.04
N VAL A 594 -4.36 -1.04 13.89
CA VAL A 594 -3.65 -0.52 12.73
C VAL A 594 -4.63 -0.35 11.58
N SER A 595 -4.75 0.90 11.11
CA SER A 595 -5.66 1.31 10.04
C SER A 595 -4.88 1.75 8.80
N GLN A 596 -4.12 0.86 8.18
CA GLN A 596 -3.14 1.18 7.13
C GLN A 596 -3.72 1.90 5.91
N LYS A 597 -5.04 1.81 5.68
CA LYS A 597 -5.74 2.57 4.63
C LYS A 597 -5.66 4.07 4.83
N SER A 598 -5.33 4.56 6.04
CA SER A 598 -5.07 5.98 6.29
C SER A 598 -3.89 6.51 5.46
N LEU A 599 -2.93 5.63 5.14
CA LEU A 599 -1.75 5.92 4.34
C LEU A 599 -1.95 5.48 2.88
N THR A 600 -2.45 4.25 2.70
CA THR A 600 -2.46 3.57 1.40
C THR A 600 -3.76 3.76 0.59
N GLY A 601 -4.78 4.40 1.18
CA GLY A 601 -6.13 4.34 0.63
C GLY A 601 -6.65 2.90 0.55
N HIS A 602 -7.68 2.65 -0.26
CA HIS A 602 -8.29 1.34 -0.41
C HIS A 602 -8.07 0.74 -1.80
N ALA A 603 -7.10 -0.16 -1.91
CA ALA A 603 -6.73 -0.85 -3.16
C ALA A 603 -7.66 -2.03 -3.51
N LYS A 604 -8.95 -1.92 -3.21
CA LYS A 604 -9.99 -2.91 -3.50
C LYS A 604 -9.52 -4.34 -3.20
N GLY A 605 -9.42 -5.23 -4.20
CA GLY A 605 -9.00 -6.62 -4.04
C GLY A 605 -7.56 -6.82 -3.57
N GLY A 606 -6.67 -5.83 -3.75
CA GLY A 606 -5.30 -5.86 -3.27
C GLY A 606 -5.09 -5.41 -1.82
N ALA A 607 -6.12 -4.88 -1.16
CA ALA A 607 -6.00 -4.22 0.13
C ALA A 607 -5.38 -5.09 1.25
N ALA A 608 -5.72 -6.38 1.30
CA ALA A 608 -5.22 -7.26 2.36
C ALA A 608 -3.73 -7.61 2.20
N VAL A 609 -3.11 -7.42 1.03
CA VAL A 609 -1.67 -7.62 0.85
C VAL A 609 -0.89 -6.59 1.68
N PHE A 610 -1.30 -5.32 1.62
CA PHE A 610 -0.68 -4.27 2.44
C PHE A 610 -0.79 -4.62 3.93
N GLN A 611 -1.96 -5.09 4.38
CA GLN A 611 -2.20 -5.45 5.78
C GLN A 611 -1.31 -6.62 6.22
N MET A 612 -1.16 -7.66 5.38
CA MET A 612 -0.31 -8.81 5.66
C MET A 612 1.18 -8.44 5.69
N MET A 613 1.64 -7.66 4.72
CA MET A 613 3.03 -7.20 4.69
C MET A 613 3.33 -6.29 5.86
N GLY A 614 2.42 -5.37 6.20
CA GLY A 614 2.49 -4.53 7.39
C GLY A 614 2.60 -5.38 8.66
N LEU A 615 1.75 -6.38 8.85
CA LEU A 615 1.83 -7.30 10.00
C LEU A 615 3.14 -8.08 10.05
N CYS A 616 3.64 -8.59 8.93
CA CYS A 616 4.94 -9.27 8.89
C CYS A 616 6.08 -8.33 9.35
N GLN A 617 6.06 -7.08 8.88
CA GLN A 617 7.06 -6.06 9.24
C GLN A 617 6.93 -5.61 10.70
N MET A 618 5.71 -5.43 11.20
CA MET A 618 5.45 -5.11 12.61
C MET A 618 5.94 -6.20 13.55
N LEU A 619 5.63 -7.46 13.25
CA LEU A 619 6.09 -8.61 14.04
C LEU A 619 7.62 -8.69 14.05
N ARG A 620 8.25 -8.50 12.89
CA ARG A 620 9.72 -8.50 12.74
C ARG A 620 10.41 -7.36 13.51
N ASP A 621 9.86 -6.16 13.43
CA ASP A 621 10.54 -4.95 13.93
C ASP A 621 10.06 -4.50 15.32
N GLY A 622 9.05 -5.17 15.89
CA GLY A 622 8.52 -4.83 17.22
C GLY A 622 7.97 -3.40 17.29
N VAL A 623 7.37 -2.94 16.20
CA VAL A 623 6.83 -1.58 16.04
C VAL A 623 5.38 -1.61 15.60
N ILE A 624 4.59 -0.67 16.10
CA ILE A 624 3.18 -0.48 15.69
C ILE A 624 3.05 0.91 15.05
N PRO A 625 2.75 0.98 13.74
CA PRO A 625 2.56 2.24 13.04
C PRO A 625 1.27 2.97 13.50
N PRO A 626 1.27 4.31 13.46
CA PRO A 626 0.12 5.10 13.85
C PRO A 626 -0.87 5.34 12.70
N ASN A 627 -2.11 5.61 13.06
CA ASN A 627 -3.05 6.27 12.16
C ASN A 627 -2.87 7.79 12.25
N ARG A 628 -2.00 8.36 11.41
CA ARG A 628 -1.74 9.81 11.35
C ARG A 628 -2.88 10.65 10.77
N SER A 629 -3.99 10.03 10.38
CA SER A 629 -5.20 10.73 9.93
C SER A 629 -6.27 10.78 11.03
N LEU A 630 -6.04 10.10 12.15
CA LEU A 630 -6.92 10.08 13.31
C LEU A 630 -6.60 11.24 14.25
N ASP A 631 -7.51 12.20 14.35
CA ASP A 631 -7.42 13.31 15.28
C ASP A 631 -8.23 13.03 16.55
N CYS A 632 -9.42 12.46 16.37
CA CYS A 632 -10.34 12.15 17.45
C CYS A 632 -11.15 10.91 17.07
N VAL A 633 -10.99 9.86 17.87
CA VAL A 633 -11.78 8.63 17.78
C VAL A 633 -13.26 9.00 17.89
N ASP A 634 -14.09 8.37 17.06
CA ASP A 634 -15.53 8.56 17.10
C ASP A 634 -16.14 8.04 18.42
N ASP A 635 -17.10 8.79 18.96
CA ASP A 635 -17.79 8.47 20.21
C ASP A 635 -18.58 7.14 20.09
N GLU A 636 -18.97 6.74 18.88
CA GLU A 636 -19.57 5.42 18.60
C GLU A 636 -18.65 4.25 18.99
N LEU A 637 -17.34 4.47 18.98
CA LEU A 637 -16.33 3.46 19.29
C LEU A 637 -15.94 3.46 20.78
N ALA A 638 -16.47 4.38 21.59
CA ALA A 638 -16.10 4.52 23.00
C ALA A 638 -16.43 3.28 23.86
N GLY A 639 -17.27 2.37 23.36
CA GLY A 639 -17.66 1.13 24.04
C GLY A 639 -16.66 -0.02 23.93
N SER A 640 -15.62 0.08 23.10
CA SER A 640 -14.59 -0.97 23.01
C SER A 640 -13.68 -0.94 24.24
N ALA A 641 -13.62 -2.04 24.99
CA ALA A 641 -12.84 -2.11 26.22
C ALA A 641 -11.35 -2.38 25.97
N HIS A 642 -11.03 -3.11 24.90
CA HIS A 642 -9.67 -3.57 24.64
C HIS A 642 -8.88 -2.68 23.66
N PHE A 643 -9.55 -1.86 22.87
CA PHE A 643 -8.94 -1.20 21.72
C PHE A 643 -8.06 -0.02 22.10
N VAL A 644 -6.88 0.05 21.48
CA VAL A 644 -5.96 1.19 21.56
C VAL A 644 -5.70 1.71 20.15
N TRP A 645 -6.20 2.90 19.85
CA TRP A 645 -5.93 3.58 18.59
C TRP A 645 -4.65 4.40 18.70
N VAL A 646 -3.65 3.94 17.96
CA VAL A 646 -2.31 4.51 17.99
C VAL A 646 -2.23 5.73 17.07
N ARG A 647 -1.84 6.90 17.62
CA ARG A 647 -1.68 8.16 16.88
C ARG A 647 -0.22 8.57 16.69
N GLU A 648 0.68 7.93 17.42
CA GLU A 648 2.14 8.07 17.32
C GLU A 648 2.77 6.69 17.28
N THR A 649 3.88 6.54 16.57
CA THR A 649 4.54 5.25 16.39
C THR A 649 4.96 4.64 17.73
N LEU A 650 4.47 3.43 18.03
CA LEU A 650 4.87 2.71 19.23
C LEU A 650 6.03 1.77 18.91
N ARG A 651 7.22 2.14 19.37
CA ARG A 651 8.41 1.28 19.32
C ARG A 651 8.49 0.47 20.61
N LEU A 652 7.98 -0.75 20.56
CA LEU A 652 7.84 -1.61 21.73
C LEU A 652 9.16 -2.32 22.07
N GLY A 653 9.94 -2.69 21.04
CA GLY A 653 11.23 -3.34 21.20
C GLY A 653 11.16 -4.55 22.14
N GLU A 654 12.12 -4.65 23.07
CA GLU A 654 12.16 -5.73 24.07
C GLU A 654 11.06 -5.64 25.15
N ARG A 655 10.39 -4.48 25.30
CA ARG A 655 9.42 -4.27 26.38
C ARG A 655 8.13 -5.05 26.16
N PHE A 656 7.75 -5.22 24.90
CA PHE A 656 6.57 -5.97 24.51
C PHE A 656 6.80 -6.62 23.13
N PRO A 657 7.50 -7.77 23.08
CA PRO A 657 7.72 -8.50 21.84
C PRO A 657 6.40 -9.01 21.25
N LEU A 658 6.11 -8.62 20.01
CA LEU A 658 4.86 -8.96 19.34
C LEU A 658 4.86 -10.43 18.90
N LYS A 659 3.90 -11.23 19.38
CA LYS A 659 3.78 -12.65 19.01
C LYS A 659 2.80 -12.92 17.89
N ALA A 660 1.68 -12.22 17.85
CA ALA A 660 0.64 -12.46 16.85
C ALA A 660 -0.20 -11.21 16.57
N GLY A 661 -0.75 -11.18 15.36
CA GLY A 661 -1.76 -10.21 14.96
C GLY A 661 -2.85 -10.86 14.12
N LEU A 662 -4.03 -10.24 14.15
CA LEU A 662 -5.14 -10.57 13.27
C LEU A 662 -5.28 -9.50 12.21
N LEU A 663 -5.66 -9.90 11.01
CA LEU A 663 -6.20 -9.00 10.02
C LEU A 663 -7.59 -9.45 9.57
N THR A 664 -8.41 -8.47 9.25
CA THR A 664 -9.72 -8.67 8.64
C THR A 664 -9.80 -7.88 7.35
N SER A 665 -10.47 -8.45 6.36
CA SER A 665 -10.81 -7.76 5.11
C SER A 665 -12.26 -8.04 4.74
N LEU A 666 -13.06 -6.99 4.57
CA LEU A 666 -14.51 -7.09 4.35
C LEU A 666 -14.84 -6.56 2.96
N GLY A 667 -15.50 -7.39 2.15
CA GLY A 667 -15.86 -7.10 0.77
C GLY A 667 -17.36 -7.07 0.54
N PHE A 668 -17.74 -6.37 -0.53
CA PHE A 668 -19.11 -6.35 -1.04
C PHE A 668 -19.59 -7.77 -1.34
N GLY A 669 -20.89 -8.00 -1.20
CA GLY A 669 -21.46 -9.34 -1.38
C GLY A 669 -21.29 -10.22 -0.14
N HIS A 670 -21.09 -9.61 1.02
CA HIS A 670 -21.01 -10.25 2.34
C HIS A 670 -19.84 -11.24 2.40
N VAL A 671 -18.64 -10.82 2.01
CA VAL A 671 -17.44 -11.68 2.09
C VAL A 671 -16.46 -11.08 3.07
N SER A 672 -16.26 -11.75 4.20
CA SER A 672 -15.31 -11.33 5.22
C SER A 672 -14.19 -12.35 5.35
N GLY A 673 -12.95 -11.96 5.12
CA GLY A 673 -11.76 -12.78 5.36
C GLY A 673 -11.12 -12.43 6.71
N LEU A 674 -10.72 -13.44 7.49
CA LEU A 674 -9.94 -13.30 8.72
C LEU A 674 -8.67 -14.14 8.61
N VAL A 675 -7.51 -13.51 8.81
CA VAL A 675 -6.20 -14.17 8.80
C VAL A 675 -5.48 -13.87 10.12
N ALA A 676 -4.88 -14.89 10.72
CA ALA A 676 -4.05 -14.79 11.90
C ALA A 676 -2.60 -15.11 11.54
N LEU A 677 -1.72 -14.12 11.76
CA LEU A 677 -0.29 -14.24 11.51
C LEU A 677 0.45 -14.32 12.84
N VAL A 678 1.32 -15.31 12.96
CA VAL A 678 2.14 -15.57 14.14
C VAL A 678 3.60 -15.33 13.79
N HIS A 679 4.33 -14.74 14.74
CA HIS A 679 5.74 -14.38 14.62
C HIS A 679 6.59 -15.56 14.11
N PRO A 680 7.59 -15.34 13.24
CA PRO A 680 8.40 -16.41 12.64
C PRO A 680 9.16 -17.28 13.65
N GLN A 681 9.39 -16.77 14.87
CA GLN A 681 9.96 -17.55 15.97
C GLN A 681 9.15 -18.82 16.30
N ALA A 682 7.83 -18.84 16.05
CA ALA A 682 7.02 -20.05 16.19
C ALA A 682 7.48 -21.17 15.24
N PHE A 683 7.87 -20.82 14.01
CA PHE A 683 8.43 -21.79 13.06
C PHE A 683 9.76 -22.34 13.57
N ILE A 684 10.67 -21.47 14.04
CA ILE A 684 11.96 -21.88 14.63
C ILE A 684 11.77 -22.82 15.83
N ALA A 685 10.79 -22.51 16.68
CA ALA A 685 10.48 -23.30 17.88
C ALA A 685 9.89 -24.68 17.56
N ALA A 686 9.32 -24.87 16.37
CA ALA A 686 8.86 -26.16 15.86
C ALA A 686 9.98 -27.00 15.21
N LEU A 687 11.15 -26.41 14.94
CA LEU A 687 12.29 -27.14 14.38
C LEU A 687 13.04 -27.90 15.48
N ASP A 688 13.69 -29.01 15.08
CA ASP A 688 14.67 -29.70 15.92
C ASP A 688 15.75 -28.70 16.37
N PRO A 689 16.12 -28.67 17.68
CA PRO A 689 17.11 -27.73 18.19
C PRO A 689 18.43 -27.71 17.42
N ASP A 690 18.87 -28.88 16.94
CA ASP A 690 20.11 -29.04 16.18
C ASP A 690 20.06 -28.42 14.77
N GLN A 691 18.87 -28.17 14.23
CA GLN A 691 18.66 -27.60 12.89
C GLN A 691 18.54 -26.08 12.90
N ARG A 692 18.11 -25.48 14.03
CA ARG A 692 17.71 -24.06 14.12
C ARG A 692 18.82 -23.11 13.66
N ALA A 693 20.04 -23.31 14.15
CA ALA A 693 21.18 -22.44 13.83
C ALA A 693 21.57 -22.52 12.36
N ASP A 694 21.50 -23.71 11.74
CA ASP A 694 21.79 -23.87 10.32
C ASP A 694 20.70 -23.23 9.46
N TYR A 695 19.43 -23.50 9.77
CA TYR A 695 18.30 -22.89 9.08
C TYR A 695 18.38 -21.37 9.11
N GLN A 696 18.56 -20.77 10.30
CA GLN A 696 18.61 -19.32 10.44
C GLN A 696 19.74 -18.71 9.60
N ARG A 697 20.93 -19.31 9.64
CA ARG A 697 22.07 -18.87 8.82
C ARG A 697 21.75 -18.91 7.32
N ARG A 698 21.07 -19.95 6.82
CA ARG A 698 20.69 -20.05 5.41
C ARG A 698 19.63 -19.01 5.04
N ALA A 699 18.60 -18.85 5.88
CA ALA A 699 17.54 -17.87 5.69
C ALA A 699 18.08 -16.42 5.66
N ASP A 700 18.93 -16.06 6.62
CA ASP A 700 19.56 -14.73 6.69
C ASP A 700 20.49 -14.50 5.49
N GLY A 701 21.22 -15.53 5.08
CA GLY A 701 22.06 -15.49 3.88
C GLY A 701 21.26 -15.20 2.61
N ARG A 702 20.06 -15.76 2.47
CA ARG A 702 19.15 -15.48 1.35
C ARG A 702 18.64 -14.05 1.37
N LEU A 703 18.15 -13.57 2.52
CA LEU A 703 17.66 -12.20 2.66
C LEU A 703 18.74 -11.18 2.28
N LEU A 704 19.97 -11.39 2.74
CA LEU A 704 21.10 -10.55 2.37
C LEU A 704 21.44 -10.63 0.88
N ALA A 705 21.35 -11.83 0.28
CA ALA A 705 21.56 -12.00 -1.16
C ALA A 705 20.49 -11.27 -1.98
N GLY A 706 19.21 -11.34 -1.56
CA GLY A 706 18.10 -10.62 -2.18
C GLY A 706 18.29 -9.10 -2.13
N GLN A 707 18.66 -8.56 -0.96
CA GLN A 707 18.98 -7.13 -0.79
C GLN A 707 20.12 -6.68 -1.72
N ARG A 708 21.20 -7.48 -1.80
CA ARG A 708 22.32 -7.19 -2.71
C ARG A 708 21.88 -7.25 -4.17
N ARG A 709 21.02 -8.20 -4.54
CA ARG A 709 20.51 -8.35 -5.91
C ARG A 709 19.63 -7.17 -6.32
N LEU A 710 18.82 -6.67 -5.39
CA LEU A 710 17.98 -5.48 -5.58
C LEU A 710 18.86 -4.23 -5.78
N ALA A 711 19.76 -3.96 -4.84
CA ALA A 711 20.66 -2.81 -4.91
C ALA A 711 21.52 -2.83 -6.18
N SER A 712 22.04 -4.01 -6.56
CA SER A 712 22.78 -4.17 -7.81
C SER A 712 21.92 -3.88 -9.03
N ALA A 713 20.67 -4.35 -9.10
CA ALA A 713 19.79 -4.09 -10.25
C ALA A 713 19.45 -2.60 -10.41
N ILE A 714 19.22 -1.91 -9.29
CA ILE A 714 18.93 -0.48 -9.28
C ILE A 714 20.15 0.30 -9.82
N ALA A 715 21.36 -0.10 -9.43
CA ALA A 715 22.63 0.51 -9.86
C ALA A 715 23.25 -0.15 -11.12
N GLY A 716 22.43 -0.45 -12.14
CA GLY A 716 22.92 -0.88 -13.46
C GLY A 716 23.34 -2.35 -13.61
N GLY A 717 23.16 -3.17 -12.58
CA GLY A 717 23.36 -4.62 -12.63
C GLY A 717 22.30 -5.34 -13.44
N GLU A 718 22.26 -6.67 -13.30
CA GLU A 718 21.27 -7.48 -14.02
C GLU A 718 19.82 -7.06 -13.71
N PRO A 719 18.91 -7.01 -14.71
CA PRO A 719 17.51 -6.67 -14.49
C PRO A 719 16.84 -7.63 -13.50
N MET A 720 15.92 -7.12 -12.67
CA MET A 720 15.22 -7.91 -11.65
C MET A 720 14.30 -8.97 -12.26
N TYR A 721 13.60 -8.60 -13.32
CA TYR A 721 12.79 -9.49 -14.14
C TYR A 721 13.60 -9.96 -15.33
N GLN A 722 13.69 -11.29 -15.47
CA GLN A 722 14.19 -11.96 -16.65
C GLN A 722 13.17 -13.00 -17.06
N ARG A 723 12.67 -12.89 -18.29
CA ARG A 723 11.71 -13.85 -18.83
C ARG A 723 12.42 -15.19 -19.04
N PRO A 724 11.89 -16.31 -18.52
CA PRO A 724 12.39 -17.63 -18.87
C PRO A 724 12.36 -17.83 -20.40
N PRO A 725 13.42 -18.39 -21.02
CA PRO A 725 13.55 -18.46 -22.47
C PRO A 725 12.48 -19.35 -23.12
N ASP A 726 12.14 -20.46 -22.45
CA ASP A 726 11.17 -21.45 -22.92
C ASP A 726 10.60 -22.28 -21.73
N ARG A 727 10.03 -23.45 -22.03
CA ARG A 727 9.40 -24.37 -21.07
C ARG A 727 10.40 -25.22 -20.26
N ARG A 728 11.70 -24.98 -20.40
CA ARG A 728 12.82 -25.65 -19.71
C ARG A 728 12.93 -27.13 -20.07
N PHE A 729 12.90 -27.42 -21.37
CA PHE A 729 13.08 -28.76 -21.94
C PHE A 729 14.27 -28.76 -22.89
N ASP A 730 14.86 -29.94 -23.12
CA ASP A 730 15.88 -30.06 -24.16
C ASP A 730 15.26 -29.75 -25.54
N HIS A 731 16.08 -29.19 -26.44
CA HIS A 731 15.67 -28.91 -27.82
C HIS A 731 15.95 -30.09 -28.78
N ASP A 732 16.56 -31.16 -28.29
CA ASP A 732 16.95 -32.33 -29.08
C ASP A 732 15.78 -33.32 -29.26
N SER A 733 14.79 -33.28 -28.36
CA SER A 733 13.58 -34.11 -28.38
C SER A 733 12.29 -33.29 -28.48
N PRO A 734 11.16 -33.89 -28.91
CA PRO A 734 9.89 -33.17 -28.96
C PRO A 734 9.39 -32.79 -27.55
N GLU A 735 9.21 -31.48 -27.30
CA GLU A 735 8.76 -30.92 -26.02
C GLU A 735 7.54 -31.65 -25.42
N LYS A 736 6.51 -31.92 -26.24
CA LYS A 736 5.28 -32.57 -25.77
C LYS A 736 5.52 -33.95 -25.12
N ARG A 737 6.52 -34.70 -25.61
CA ARG A 737 6.87 -35.99 -25.02
C ARG A 737 7.58 -35.81 -23.68
N GLN A 738 8.52 -34.85 -23.62
CA GLN A 738 9.24 -34.50 -22.40
C GLN A 738 8.29 -33.98 -21.32
N GLU A 739 7.39 -33.06 -21.68
CA GLU A 739 6.35 -32.50 -20.81
C GLU A 739 5.44 -33.58 -20.23
N ALA A 740 4.93 -34.49 -21.06
CA ALA A 740 4.10 -35.58 -20.59
C ALA A 740 4.84 -36.53 -19.62
N ALA A 741 6.10 -36.83 -19.91
CA ALA A 741 6.91 -37.70 -19.06
C ALA A 741 7.28 -37.01 -17.73
N MET A 742 7.64 -35.72 -17.75
CA MET A 742 7.84 -34.90 -16.56
C MET A 742 6.58 -34.90 -15.67
N LEU A 743 5.41 -34.59 -16.25
CA LEU A 743 4.16 -34.49 -15.49
C LEU A 743 3.70 -35.80 -14.85
N LEU A 744 4.05 -36.95 -15.44
CA LEU A 744 3.69 -38.27 -14.92
C LEU A 744 4.73 -38.82 -13.93
N ASN A 745 5.90 -38.19 -13.82
CA ASN A 745 6.97 -38.62 -12.92
C ASN A 745 6.96 -37.77 -11.63
N PRO A 746 6.54 -38.33 -10.48
CA PRO A 746 6.49 -37.58 -9.22
C PRO A 746 7.88 -37.09 -8.73
N ALA A 747 8.95 -37.72 -9.21
CA ALA A 747 10.32 -37.37 -8.88
C ALA A 747 10.91 -36.29 -9.80
N SER A 748 10.26 -35.92 -10.92
CA SER A 748 10.82 -34.93 -11.84
C SER A 748 10.97 -33.56 -11.16
N ARG A 749 12.14 -32.97 -11.34
CA ARG A 749 12.55 -31.65 -10.85
C ARG A 749 13.31 -30.94 -11.96
N LEU A 750 13.46 -29.64 -11.80
CA LEU A 750 14.37 -28.87 -12.64
C LEU A 750 15.82 -29.23 -12.24
N GLY A 751 16.65 -29.56 -13.23
CA GLY A 751 18.07 -29.85 -13.06
C GLY A 751 18.92 -28.58 -12.91
N ASP A 752 20.22 -28.77 -12.67
CA ASP A 752 21.19 -27.66 -12.59
C ASP A 752 21.52 -27.02 -13.94
N ASP A 753 21.18 -27.70 -15.03
CA ASP A 753 21.23 -27.21 -16.41
C ASP A 753 19.99 -26.39 -16.82
N ASP A 754 19.10 -26.10 -15.86
CA ASP A 754 17.82 -25.43 -16.06
C ASP A 754 16.88 -26.14 -17.06
N ALA A 755 17.00 -27.46 -17.18
CA ALA A 755 16.07 -28.32 -17.90
C ALA A 755 15.39 -29.33 -16.95
N TYR A 756 14.14 -29.72 -17.24
CA TYR A 756 13.46 -30.74 -16.45
C TYR A 756 14.07 -32.12 -16.67
N GLU A 757 14.41 -32.82 -15.58
CA GLU A 757 14.88 -34.19 -15.66
C GLU A 757 13.74 -35.13 -16.05
N VAL A 758 13.80 -35.61 -17.29
CA VAL A 758 12.90 -36.63 -17.83
C VAL A 758 13.64 -37.95 -17.84
N SER A 759 13.42 -38.80 -16.84
CA SER A 759 13.98 -40.15 -16.91
C SER A 759 13.39 -40.89 -18.12
N ALA A 760 14.26 -41.53 -18.90
CA ALA A 760 13.81 -42.41 -19.97
C ALA A 760 13.17 -43.66 -19.34
N GLY A 761 11.85 -43.60 -19.12
CA GLY A 761 11.03 -44.73 -18.73
C GLY A 761 10.90 -45.78 -19.82
#